data_AF-A0A413SDW2-F1
#
_entry.id   AF-A0A413SDW2-F1
#
_cell.length_a   1.000
_cell.length_b   1.000
_cell.length_c   1.000
_cell.angle_alpha   90.00
_cell.angle_beta   90.00
_cell.angle_gamma   90.00
#
_symmetry.space_group_name_H-M   'P 1'
#
loop_
_entity.id
_entity.type
_entity.pdbx_description
1 polymer ?
#
loop_
_entity_poly.entity_id
_entity_poly.type
_entity_poly.pdbx_seq_one_letter_code
_entity_poly.pdbx_strand_id
1 'polypeptide(L)'
;MFPIKYIDNNLVWNKDNEVFAYYELIPYNYSFLSPEQKYLVHDSFRQLIAQSREGKIHALQIATESSIRSIQEQSKKLVTGKLREVAIQKIDDQTEALVSMIGDNQVDYRFFLGFKLMVTEDEVNLKNIKKSVFLTFREFLNEVRHTLMNDFVSMSNDEINRYAKMEKLLENKISRRFKIRRLEAKDFAYLMEHLYGRDGIAYEDYVYPLPKRKLKRETLIKYYDLIRPTRCVVEESQRYLRLEHEDSESYVSYFTVNAIVGELDFPSSEIFYFQQQQFTFPVDTSMNVEIVGNKKALTTVRNKKKELKDLDNHAYQAGNETSSNVVEALDSVDELETDLDQSKESMYKLSYVIRVSAPDLDELKRRCDEVKDFYDDLNVKLVRPAGDMMGLHGEFLPASKRYINDYIQYVKSDFLAGLGFGATQMLGENTGIYIGYSVDTGRNVYLQPSLASQGVKGTVTNALASAFVGSLGGGKSFCNNLLVYYSVLFGGQAVILDPKSERGNWKETLPEIAEEINIVNLTSDKENAGLLDPFVIMKDKEDGATLAKEILTFLTGISTRDGDKFPVLISAISKVSESEQRGLLNVITELRKENTPIANHIANHIDSFTNYDFAHLLFSDGTVKNTISLDNQLNIIQVADLVLPDKDTTFDEYTTIELLSVAMLIVISTFALDFIHSDRSIFKIVDLDEAWAFLNVAQGETLSNKLVRAGRAMNAGVYFVTQSSGDVSKESLKNNIGLKFAFRSTDTNEIKLVLCQEKVQVKHEL
;
A
#
# COMPACT_ATOMS: atom_id res chain seq x y z
N MET A 1 -17.03 -9.55 -34.95
CA MET A 1 -17.98 -10.53 -34.35
C MET A 1 -17.56 -10.80 -32.91
N PHE A 2 -18.47 -10.72 -31.93
CA PHE A 2 -18.14 -10.90 -30.51
C PHE A 2 -17.49 -12.27 -30.21
N PRO A 3 -16.37 -12.35 -29.46
CA PRO A 3 -15.60 -13.59 -29.31
C PRO A 3 -16.19 -14.57 -28.30
N ILE A 4 -16.94 -14.10 -27.30
CA ILE A 4 -17.47 -14.93 -26.22
C ILE A 4 -18.69 -15.73 -26.68
N LYS A 5 -18.70 -17.02 -26.36
CA LYS A 5 -19.79 -17.97 -26.59
C LYS A 5 -20.55 -18.28 -25.31
N TYR A 6 -19.85 -18.41 -24.18
CA TYR A 6 -20.44 -18.72 -22.87
C TYR A 6 -19.49 -18.28 -21.74
N ILE A 7 -20.04 -17.88 -20.59
CA ILE A 7 -19.30 -17.51 -19.38
C ILE A 7 -19.86 -18.29 -18.18
N ASP A 8 -18.98 -18.89 -17.39
CA ASP A 8 -19.33 -19.44 -16.08
C ASP A 8 -18.26 -19.11 -15.04
N ASN A 9 -18.61 -18.22 -14.11
CA ASN A 9 -17.68 -17.68 -13.11
C ASN A 9 -16.50 -17.02 -13.84
N ASN A 10 -15.26 -17.45 -13.58
CA ASN A 10 -14.07 -16.93 -14.26
C ASN A 10 -13.71 -17.67 -15.56
N LEU A 11 -14.54 -18.62 -16.00
CA LEU A 11 -14.32 -19.37 -17.22
C LEU A 11 -15.05 -18.74 -18.41
N VAL A 12 -14.32 -18.56 -19.51
CA VAL A 12 -14.84 -17.96 -20.75
C VAL A 12 -14.59 -18.94 -21.90
N TRP A 13 -15.66 -19.37 -22.55
CA TRP A 13 -15.62 -20.15 -23.79
C TRP A 13 -15.75 -19.18 -24.96
N ASN A 14 -14.79 -19.20 -25.88
CA ASN A 14 -14.89 -18.41 -27.10
C ASN A 14 -15.61 -19.19 -28.23
N LYS A 15 -15.86 -18.53 -29.35
CA LYS A 15 -16.52 -19.13 -30.53
C LYS A 15 -15.71 -20.22 -31.23
N ASP A 16 -14.41 -20.24 -31.00
CA ASP A 16 -13.51 -21.32 -31.44
C ASP A 16 -13.49 -22.50 -30.46
N ASN A 17 -14.30 -22.44 -29.41
CA ASN A 17 -14.40 -23.44 -28.35
C ASN A 17 -13.09 -23.60 -27.56
N GLU A 18 -12.25 -22.56 -27.52
CA GLU A 18 -11.17 -22.44 -26.55
C GLU A 18 -11.75 -21.97 -25.21
N VAL A 19 -11.22 -22.51 -24.12
CA VAL A 19 -11.64 -22.15 -22.75
C VAL A 19 -10.52 -21.40 -22.07
N PHE A 20 -10.84 -20.22 -21.54
CA PHE A 20 -9.93 -19.39 -20.77
C PHE A 20 -10.40 -19.30 -19.33
N ALA A 21 -9.45 -19.31 -18.39
CA ALA A 21 -9.68 -18.90 -17.00
C ALA A 21 -9.07 -17.51 -16.79
N TYR A 22 -9.88 -16.56 -16.32
CA TYR A 22 -9.42 -15.21 -16.01
C TYR A 22 -9.20 -14.99 -14.52
N TYR A 23 -8.19 -14.18 -14.21
CA TYR A 23 -7.87 -13.72 -12.87
C TYR A 23 -7.55 -12.23 -12.90
N GLU A 24 -7.89 -11.52 -11.84
CA GLU A 24 -7.34 -10.22 -11.54
C GLU A 24 -6.06 -10.45 -10.76
N LEU A 25 -4.95 -9.90 -11.26
CA LEU A 25 -3.71 -9.80 -10.52
C LEU A 25 -3.79 -8.56 -9.63
N ILE A 26 -3.80 -8.78 -8.31
CA ILE A 26 -3.82 -7.68 -7.36
C ILE A 26 -2.49 -6.93 -7.51
N PRO A 27 -2.53 -5.62 -7.77
CA PRO A 27 -1.31 -4.87 -8.00
C PRO A 27 -0.36 -4.96 -6.80
N TYR A 28 0.94 -4.87 -7.08
CA TYR A 28 1.97 -4.86 -6.04
C TYR A 28 2.76 -3.57 -6.11
N ASN A 29 3.20 -3.10 -4.94
CA ASN A 29 4.04 -1.92 -4.87
C ASN A 29 5.44 -2.26 -5.38
N TYR A 30 5.86 -1.57 -6.44
CA TYR A 30 7.14 -1.76 -7.09
C TYR A 30 8.18 -0.71 -6.71
N SER A 31 7.73 0.50 -6.34
CA SER A 31 8.58 1.66 -6.09
C SER A 31 9.58 1.43 -4.96
N PHE A 32 9.20 0.67 -3.92
CA PHE A 32 10.02 0.44 -2.74
C PHE A 32 10.86 -0.86 -2.80
N LEU A 33 10.82 -1.58 -3.93
CA LEU A 33 11.62 -2.80 -4.08
C LEU A 33 13.09 -2.46 -4.36
N SER A 34 14.00 -3.12 -3.64
CA SER A 34 15.42 -3.10 -3.99
C SER A 34 15.66 -3.74 -5.37
N PRO A 35 16.78 -3.47 -6.05
CA PRO A 35 17.11 -4.13 -7.32
C PRO A 35 17.00 -5.67 -7.24
N GLU A 36 17.50 -6.28 -6.16
CA GLU A 36 17.38 -7.72 -5.92
C GLU A 36 15.91 -8.18 -5.83
N GLN A 37 15.07 -7.44 -5.11
CA GLN A 37 13.64 -7.74 -5.00
C GLN A 37 12.92 -7.58 -6.34
N LYS A 38 13.30 -6.59 -7.15
CA LYS A 38 12.79 -6.42 -8.52
C LYS A 38 13.10 -7.65 -9.37
N TYR A 39 14.33 -8.17 -9.32
CA TYR A 39 14.70 -9.42 -10.01
C TYR A 39 13.91 -10.64 -9.50
N LEU A 40 13.60 -10.73 -8.21
CA LEU A 40 12.76 -11.82 -7.67
C LEU A 40 11.33 -11.79 -8.22
N VAL A 41 10.75 -10.60 -8.35
CA VAL A 41 9.41 -10.42 -8.94
C VAL A 41 9.44 -10.76 -10.44
N HIS A 42 10.45 -10.27 -11.15
CA HIS A 42 10.69 -10.59 -12.56
C HIS A 42 10.79 -12.10 -12.78
N ASP A 43 11.65 -12.79 -12.02
CA ASP A 43 11.80 -14.24 -12.14
C ASP A 43 10.52 -14.99 -11.80
N SER A 44 9.73 -14.49 -10.84
CA SER A 44 8.41 -15.06 -10.52
C SER A 44 7.43 -14.97 -11.70
N PHE A 45 7.40 -13.85 -12.43
CA PHE A 45 6.61 -13.70 -13.65
C PHE A 45 7.15 -14.56 -14.79
N ARG A 46 8.47 -14.53 -15.01
CA ARG A 46 9.14 -15.33 -16.04
C ARG A 46 8.81 -16.81 -15.87
N GLN A 47 8.92 -17.33 -14.64
CA GLN A 47 8.56 -18.71 -14.31
C GLN A 47 7.07 -18.99 -14.50
N LEU A 48 6.17 -18.05 -14.17
CA LEU A 48 4.73 -18.23 -14.39
C LEU A 48 4.42 -18.43 -15.88
N ILE A 49 5.02 -17.62 -16.74
CA ILE A 49 4.84 -17.68 -18.20
C ILE A 49 5.50 -18.96 -18.75
N ALA A 50 6.76 -19.22 -18.38
CA ALA A 50 7.57 -20.33 -18.89
C ALA A 50 7.06 -21.72 -18.50
N GLN A 51 6.27 -21.85 -17.44
CA GLN A 51 5.66 -23.12 -17.05
C GLN A 51 4.66 -23.66 -18.09
N SER A 52 4.08 -22.79 -18.90
CA SER A 52 3.17 -23.19 -19.97
C SER A 52 3.97 -23.46 -21.25
N ARG A 53 4.02 -24.73 -21.69
CA ARG A 53 4.78 -25.13 -22.90
C ARG A 53 4.05 -24.88 -24.22
N GLU A 54 2.72 -24.86 -24.17
CA GLU A 54 1.82 -24.53 -25.27
C GLU A 54 0.57 -23.86 -24.68
N GLY A 55 -0.05 -22.93 -25.40
CA GLY A 55 -1.24 -22.22 -24.92
C GLY A 55 -1.31 -20.78 -25.40
N LYS A 56 -2.24 -20.02 -24.79
CA LYS A 56 -2.42 -18.59 -25.00
C LYS A 56 -2.58 -17.89 -23.67
N ILE A 57 -2.05 -16.68 -23.56
CA ILE A 57 -2.24 -15.77 -22.43
C ILE A 57 -2.81 -14.49 -23.00
N HIS A 58 -3.84 -13.95 -22.34
CA HIS A 58 -4.41 -12.66 -22.65
C HIS A 58 -4.26 -11.78 -21.40
N ALA A 59 -3.41 -10.77 -21.47
CA ALA A 59 -3.18 -9.85 -20.35
C ALA A 59 -3.76 -8.48 -20.69
N LEU A 60 -4.55 -7.92 -19.78
CA LEU A 60 -5.20 -6.62 -19.94
C LEU A 60 -4.78 -5.73 -18.77
N GLN A 61 -4.27 -4.54 -19.06
CA GLN A 61 -4.23 -3.43 -18.12
C GLN A 61 -5.35 -2.47 -18.51
N ILE A 62 -6.26 -2.20 -17.58
CA ILE A 62 -7.43 -1.37 -17.82
C ILE A 62 -7.46 -0.25 -16.79
N ALA A 63 -7.58 0.98 -17.27
CA ALA A 63 -7.87 2.15 -16.47
C ALA A 63 -9.33 2.09 -16.04
N THR A 64 -9.57 1.83 -14.76
CA THR A 64 -10.89 1.80 -14.14
C THR A 64 -11.15 3.07 -13.35
N GLU A 65 -12.43 3.38 -13.14
CA GLU A 65 -12.84 4.47 -12.26
C GLU A 65 -13.10 3.92 -10.85
N SER A 66 -12.64 4.64 -9.84
CA SER A 66 -12.96 4.38 -8.44
C SER A 66 -13.67 5.60 -7.85
N SER A 67 -14.81 5.38 -7.20
CA SER A 67 -15.60 6.48 -6.63
C SER A 67 -14.98 6.99 -5.34
N ILE A 68 -14.66 8.28 -5.31
CA ILE A 68 -14.18 8.96 -4.10
C ILE A 68 -15.24 8.89 -3.01
N ARG A 69 -16.51 9.08 -3.37
CA ARG A 69 -17.65 8.97 -2.45
C ARG A 69 -17.76 7.56 -1.87
N SER A 70 -17.66 6.52 -2.70
CA SER A 70 -17.71 5.12 -2.21
C SER A 70 -16.55 4.81 -1.27
N ILE A 71 -15.33 5.27 -1.59
CA ILE A 71 -14.15 5.14 -0.72
C ILE A 71 -14.39 5.84 0.62
N GLN A 72 -14.88 7.08 0.60
CA GLN A 72 -15.14 7.85 1.82
C GLN A 72 -16.28 7.25 2.66
N GLU A 73 -17.34 6.73 2.04
CA GLU A 73 -18.39 5.96 2.72
C GLU A 73 -17.86 4.68 3.37
N GLN A 74 -16.89 4.01 2.74
CA GLN A 74 -16.21 2.88 3.35
C GLN A 74 -15.31 3.32 4.51
N SER A 75 -14.60 4.45 4.38
CA SER A 75 -13.81 5.04 5.46
C SER A 75 -14.66 5.39 6.68
N LYS A 76 -15.88 5.90 6.50
CA LYS A 76 -16.84 6.15 7.60
C LYS A 76 -17.19 4.90 8.40
N LYS A 77 -17.15 3.71 7.79
CA LYS A 77 -17.41 2.44 8.50
C LYS A 77 -16.31 2.08 9.49
N LEU A 78 -15.14 2.69 9.37
CA LEU A 78 -14.01 2.50 10.29
C LEU A 78 -14.08 3.41 11.51
N VAL A 79 -14.97 4.42 11.50
CA VAL A 79 -15.11 5.40 12.58
C VAL A 79 -15.80 4.77 13.80
N THR A 80 -15.17 4.90 14.95
CA THR A 80 -15.67 4.44 16.25
C THR A 80 -15.51 5.53 17.32
N GLY A 81 -15.82 5.22 18.59
CA GLY A 81 -15.61 6.15 19.71
C GLY A 81 -16.69 7.22 19.88
N LYS A 82 -16.44 8.19 20.77
CA LYS A 82 -17.43 9.20 21.18
C LYS A 82 -17.62 10.30 20.12
N LEU A 83 -16.56 10.59 19.35
CA LEU A 83 -16.54 11.64 18.33
C LEU A 83 -17.07 11.20 16.96
N ARG A 84 -17.80 10.08 16.89
CA ARG A 84 -18.25 9.47 15.63
C ARG A 84 -19.05 10.41 14.72
N GLU A 85 -19.96 11.19 15.29
CA GLU A 85 -20.80 12.12 14.50
C GLU A 85 -19.95 13.25 13.88
N VAL A 86 -19.04 13.82 14.67
CA VAL A 86 -18.09 14.85 14.21
C VAL A 86 -17.18 14.30 13.11
N ALA A 87 -16.68 13.07 13.29
CA ALA A 87 -15.83 12.40 12.32
C ALA A 87 -16.54 12.17 10.99
N ILE A 88 -17.79 11.69 11.01
CA ILE A 88 -18.60 11.49 9.79
C ILE A 88 -18.79 12.83 9.07
N GLN A 89 -19.16 13.89 9.78
CA GLN A 89 -19.32 15.21 9.18
C GLN A 89 -18.02 15.73 8.55
N LYS A 90 -16.87 15.56 9.21
CA LYS A 90 -15.58 15.97 8.63
C LYS A 90 -15.20 15.16 7.39
N ILE A 91 -15.52 13.86 7.37
CA ILE A 91 -15.33 13.03 6.18
C ILE A 91 -16.26 13.50 5.04
N ASP A 92 -17.50 13.88 5.34
CA ASP A 92 -18.42 14.48 4.35
C ASP A 92 -17.87 15.77 3.76
N ASP A 93 -17.44 16.71 4.61
CA ASP A 93 -16.84 17.99 4.16
C ASP A 93 -15.59 17.74 3.30
N GLN A 94 -14.75 16.78 3.70
CA GLN A 94 -13.57 16.37 2.93
C GLN A 94 -13.96 15.73 1.59
N THR A 95 -15.04 14.95 1.55
CA THR A 95 -15.54 14.32 0.32
C THR A 95 -15.96 15.37 -0.68
N GLU A 96 -16.74 16.38 -0.27
CA GLU A 96 -17.15 17.47 -1.18
C GLU A 96 -15.95 18.29 -1.67
N ALA A 97 -14.97 18.54 -0.80
CA ALA A 97 -13.73 19.23 -1.19
C ALA A 97 -12.97 18.42 -2.26
N LEU A 98 -12.77 17.12 -2.05
CA LEU A 98 -12.09 16.25 -3.02
C LEU A 98 -12.85 16.19 -4.34
N VAL A 99 -14.15 15.95 -4.31
CA VAL A 99 -14.99 15.89 -5.51
C VAL A 99 -14.92 17.21 -6.30
N SER A 100 -14.92 18.35 -5.61
CA SER A 100 -14.78 19.66 -6.27
C SER A 100 -13.42 19.88 -6.95
N MET A 101 -12.36 19.24 -6.43
CA MET A 101 -10.99 19.39 -6.92
C MET A 101 -10.66 18.45 -8.07
N ILE A 102 -11.08 17.19 -8.00
CA ILE A 102 -10.66 16.12 -8.92
C ILE A 102 -11.81 15.38 -9.63
N GLY A 103 -13.07 15.72 -9.32
CA GLY A 103 -14.25 15.02 -9.84
C GLY A 103 -14.72 13.88 -8.93
N ASP A 104 -15.81 13.20 -9.29
CA ASP A 104 -16.38 12.11 -8.46
C ASP A 104 -15.54 10.82 -8.46
N ASN A 105 -14.76 10.61 -9.51
CA ASN A 105 -14.03 9.37 -9.76
C ASN A 105 -12.53 9.63 -9.95
N GLN A 106 -11.70 8.76 -9.39
CA GLN A 106 -10.25 8.72 -9.65
C GLN A 106 -9.92 7.57 -10.62
N VAL A 107 -8.85 7.73 -11.40
CA VAL A 107 -8.38 6.67 -12.31
C VAL A 107 -7.43 5.72 -11.59
N ASP A 108 -7.80 4.45 -11.55
CA ASP A 108 -7.00 3.35 -11.03
C ASP A 108 -6.69 2.34 -12.14
N TYR A 109 -5.61 1.59 -12.01
CA TYR A 109 -5.24 0.56 -13.00
C TYR A 109 -5.46 -0.83 -12.43
N ARG A 110 -6.25 -1.65 -13.14
CA ARG A 110 -6.50 -3.06 -12.82
C ARG A 110 -5.88 -3.96 -13.89
N PHE A 111 -5.41 -5.13 -13.45
CA PHE A 111 -4.62 -6.04 -14.27
C PHE A 111 -5.33 -7.40 -14.36
N PHE A 112 -5.78 -7.79 -15.55
CA PHE A 112 -6.49 -9.04 -15.78
C PHE A 112 -5.64 -10.01 -16.61
N LEU A 113 -5.63 -11.27 -16.22
CA LEU A 113 -4.87 -12.35 -16.85
C LEU A 113 -5.80 -13.50 -17.21
N GLY A 114 -5.97 -13.75 -18.51
CA GLY A 114 -6.66 -14.91 -19.06
C GLY A 114 -5.66 -15.96 -19.52
N PHE A 115 -5.78 -17.19 -19.04
CA PHE A 115 -4.98 -18.32 -19.49
C PHE A 115 -5.86 -19.33 -20.22
N LYS A 116 -5.45 -19.75 -21.42
CA LYS A 116 -6.10 -20.85 -22.12
C LYS A 116 -5.87 -22.16 -21.36
N LEU A 117 -6.95 -22.83 -20.98
CA LEU A 117 -6.92 -24.12 -20.32
C LEU A 117 -6.63 -25.23 -21.34
N MET A 118 -5.43 -25.80 -21.25
CA MET A 118 -5.00 -26.90 -22.11
C MET A 118 -5.32 -28.23 -21.44
N VAL A 119 -6.05 -29.11 -22.13
CA VAL A 119 -6.26 -30.48 -21.68
C VAL A 119 -4.97 -31.25 -21.92
N THR A 120 -4.11 -31.35 -20.91
CA THR A 120 -2.89 -32.15 -21.00
C THR A 120 -3.21 -33.63 -21.05
N GLU A 121 -2.53 -34.35 -21.93
CA GLU A 121 -2.63 -35.81 -22.04
C GLU A 121 -1.95 -36.54 -20.86
N ASP A 122 -1.10 -35.86 -20.09
CA ASP A 122 -0.09 -36.50 -19.25
C ASP A 122 -0.45 -36.69 -17.76
N GLU A 123 -1.57 -36.15 -17.23
CA GLU A 123 -1.87 -36.24 -15.79
C GLU A 123 -3.10 -37.08 -15.41
N VAL A 124 -3.87 -37.64 -16.35
CA VAL A 124 -5.02 -38.51 -16.02
C VAL A 124 -5.25 -39.59 -17.08
N ASN A 125 -5.30 -40.85 -16.61
CA ASN A 125 -5.56 -42.12 -17.31
C ASN A 125 -6.06 -42.03 -18.78
N LEU A 126 -5.13 -42.29 -19.71
CA LEU A 126 -5.12 -41.82 -21.11
C LEU A 126 -6.10 -42.46 -22.11
N LYS A 127 -6.78 -43.57 -21.82
CA LYS A 127 -7.54 -44.29 -22.87
C LYS A 127 -9.03 -43.99 -22.94
N ASN A 128 -9.66 -43.63 -21.82
CA ASN A 128 -11.10 -43.30 -21.79
C ASN A 128 -11.36 -41.80 -22.00
N ILE A 129 -10.38 -40.94 -21.66
CA ILE A 129 -10.57 -39.49 -21.71
C ILE A 129 -10.52 -38.97 -23.14
N LYS A 130 -9.52 -39.29 -23.99
CA LYS A 130 -9.46 -38.76 -25.38
C LYS A 130 -10.73 -39.00 -26.19
N LYS A 131 -11.30 -40.21 -26.09
CA LYS A 131 -12.60 -40.53 -26.70
C LYS A 131 -13.73 -39.70 -26.10
N SER A 132 -13.81 -39.58 -24.77
CA SER A 132 -14.81 -38.73 -24.11
C SER A 132 -14.64 -37.23 -24.41
N VAL A 133 -13.42 -36.68 -24.51
CA VAL A 133 -13.21 -35.26 -24.85
C VAL A 133 -13.74 -34.97 -26.24
N PHE A 134 -13.33 -35.79 -27.21
CA PHE A 134 -13.76 -35.61 -28.59
C PHE A 134 -15.27 -35.82 -28.74
N LEU A 135 -15.85 -36.76 -28.01
CA LEU A 135 -17.30 -37.02 -28.00
C LEU A 135 -18.08 -35.90 -27.29
N THR A 136 -17.68 -35.47 -26.09
CA THR A 136 -18.31 -34.37 -25.34
C THR A 136 -18.17 -33.03 -26.07
N PHE A 137 -17.05 -32.78 -26.75
CA PHE A 137 -16.86 -31.56 -27.54
C PHE A 137 -17.70 -31.57 -28.82
N ARG A 138 -17.89 -32.75 -29.43
CA ARG A 138 -18.80 -32.94 -30.57
C ARG A 138 -20.27 -32.90 -30.13
N GLU A 139 -20.58 -33.37 -28.91
CA GLU A 139 -21.87 -33.20 -28.26
C GLU A 139 -22.13 -31.73 -27.93
N PHE A 140 -21.17 -30.97 -27.39
CA PHE A 140 -21.27 -29.52 -27.18
C PHE A 140 -21.56 -28.75 -28.48
N LEU A 141 -20.88 -29.10 -29.58
CA LEU A 141 -21.16 -28.53 -30.91
C LEU A 141 -22.58 -28.83 -31.38
N ASN A 142 -23.14 -29.98 -31.03
CA ASN A 142 -24.49 -30.37 -31.39
C ASN A 142 -25.53 -29.80 -30.41
N GLU A 143 -25.25 -29.75 -29.11
CA GLU A 143 -26.16 -29.32 -28.03
C GLU A 143 -26.39 -27.81 -28.11
N VAL A 144 -25.33 -26.99 -28.19
CA VAL A 144 -25.47 -25.53 -28.37
C VAL A 144 -26.16 -25.17 -29.69
N ARG A 145 -25.99 -26.00 -30.74
CA ARG A 145 -26.59 -25.74 -32.06
C ARG A 145 -28.02 -26.27 -32.20
N HIS A 146 -28.42 -27.28 -31.41
CA HIS A 146 -29.76 -27.87 -31.42
C HIS A 146 -30.72 -27.29 -30.35
N THR A 147 -30.22 -26.62 -29.30
CA THR A 147 -31.04 -25.88 -28.32
C THR A 147 -30.83 -24.37 -28.35
N LEU A 148 -30.62 -23.80 -29.55
CA LEU A 148 -31.11 -22.45 -29.86
C LEU A 148 -32.65 -22.48 -29.90
N MET A 149 -33.31 -22.77 -28.77
CA MET A 149 -34.71 -22.38 -28.57
C MET A 149 -34.72 -20.87 -28.32
N ASN A 150 -34.47 -20.09 -29.37
CA ASN A 150 -34.41 -18.62 -29.55
C ASN A 150 -33.80 -17.71 -28.45
N ASP A 151 -33.75 -18.08 -27.17
CA ASP A 151 -33.42 -17.20 -26.04
C ASP A 151 -32.35 -17.74 -25.07
N PHE A 152 -31.98 -19.04 -25.11
CA PHE A 152 -31.07 -19.67 -24.12
C PHE A 152 -29.86 -20.35 -24.76
N VAL A 153 -28.71 -20.27 -24.06
CA VAL A 153 -27.51 -21.08 -24.29
C VAL A 153 -27.45 -22.14 -23.19
N SER A 154 -27.26 -23.40 -23.59
CA SER A 154 -27.08 -24.53 -22.69
C SER A 154 -25.61 -24.97 -22.63
N MET A 155 -25.16 -25.38 -21.44
CA MET A 155 -23.84 -25.96 -21.20
C MET A 155 -23.93 -27.18 -20.30
N SER A 156 -23.25 -28.27 -20.67
CA SER A 156 -23.18 -29.49 -19.86
C SER A 156 -22.50 -29.23 -18.51
N ASN A 157 -23.13 -29.69 -17.43
CA ASN A 157 -22.56 -29.57 -16.08
C ASN A 157 -21.24 -30.34 -15.95
N ASP A 158 -21.06 -31.45 -16.69
CA ASP A 158 -19.83 -32.24 -16.67
C ASP A 158 -18.67 -31.50 -17.34
N GLU A 159 -18.95 -30.75 -18.41
CA GLU A 159 -17.96 -29.90 -19.08
C GLU A 159 -17.52 -28.74 -18.18
N ILE A 160 -18.47 -28.03 -17.56
CA ILE A 160 -18.18 -26.96 -16.59
C ILE A 160 -17.31 -27.50 -15.45
N ASN A 161 -17.73 -28.61 -14.82
CA ASN A 161 -17.01 -29.21 -13.70
C ASN A 161 -15.59 -29.65 -14.08
N ARG A 162 -15.39 -30.11 -15.32
CA ARG A 162 -14.09 -30.53 -15.81
C ARG A 162 -13.13 -29.34 -15.91
N TYR A 163 -13.54 -28.26 -16.57
CA TYR A 163 -12.68 -27.08 -16.69
C TYR A 163 -12.49 -26.37 -15.35
N ALA A 164 -13.50 -26.39 -14.46
CA ALA A 164 -13.36 -25.89 -13.09
C ALA A 164 -12.28 -26.65 -12.29
N LYS A 165 -12.11 -27.96 -12.48
CA LYS A 165 -11.00 -28.72 -11.85
C LYS A 165 -9.63 -28.27 -12.36
N MET A 166 -9.52 -28.02 -13.67
CA MET A 166 -8.27 -27.56 -14.29
C MET A 166 -7.92 -26.13 -13.87
N GLU A 167 -8.92 -25.25 -13.85
CA GLU A 167 -8.83 -23.89 -13.33
C GLU A 167 -8.32 -23.88 -11.89
N LYS A 168 -8.82 -24.77 -11.02
CA LYS A 168 -8.35 -24.86 -9.63
C LYS A 168 -6.86 -25.24 -9.53
N LEU A 169 -6.34 -26.06 -10.45
CA LEU A 169 -4.91 -26.36 -10.50
C LEU A 169 -4.09 -25.15 -10.96
N LEU A 170 -4.61 -24.39 -11.92
CA LEU A 170 -3.98 -23.16 -12.40
C LEU A 170 -3.97 -22.07 -11.33
N GLU A 171 -5.11 -21.82 -10.67
CA GLU A 171 -5.22 -20.88 -9.55
C GLU A 171 -4.18 -21.18 -8.47
N ASN A 172 -4.08 -22.44 -8.03
CA ASN A 172 -3.09 -22.85 -7.03
C ASN A 172 -1.64 -22.61 -7.47
N LYS A 173 -1.35 -22.62 -8.78
CA LYS A 173 -0.02 -22.31 -9.30
C LYS A 173 0.25 -20.81 -9.29
N ILE A 174 -0.72 -20.00 -9.72
CA ILE A 174 -0.60 -18.53 -9.76
C ILE A 174 -0.53 -17.97 -8.33
N SER A 175 -1.41 -18.41 -7.44
CA SER A 175 -1.51 -17.94 -6.04
C SER A 175 -0.26 -18.21 -5.19
N ARG A 176 0.65 -19.09 -5.63
CA ARG A 176 1.96 -19.30 -4.97
C ARG A 176 2.94 -18.16 -5.20
N ARG A 177 2.72 -17.34 -6.24
CA ARG A 177 3.64 -16.28 -6.67
C ARG A 177 3.02 -14.90 -6.54
N PHE A 178 1.73 -14.78 -6.89
CA PHE A 178 1.02 -13.51 -6.91
C PHE A 178 -0.28 -13.58 -6.12
N LYS A 179 -0.70 -12.46 -5.52
CA LYS A 179 -2.05 -12.31 -4.99
C LYS A 179 -3.00 -12.16 -6.18
N ILE A 180 -3.97 -13.05 -6.29
CA ILE A 180 -4.96 -13.03 -7.38
C ILE A 180 -6.39 -13.18 -6.85
N ARG A 181 -7.33 -12.70 -7.64
CA ARG A 181 -8.78 -12.90 -7.46
C ARG A 181 -9.36 -13.50 -8.74
N ARG A 182 -10.26 -14.48 -8.62
CA ARG A 182 -11.02 -15.00 -9.78
C ARG A 182 -12.01 -13.94 -10.25
N LEU A 183 -12.16 -13.78 -11.57
CA LEU A 183 -13.17 -12.87 -12.11
C LEU A 183 -14.59 -13.39 -11.89
N GLU A 184 -15.49 -12.44 -11.71
CA GLU A 184 -16.93 -12.62 -11.65
C GLU A 184 -17.59 -12.05 -12.91
N ALA A 185 -18.87 -12.35 -13.10
CA ALA A 185 -19.64 -11.86 -14.25
C ALA A 185 -19.63 -10.32 -14.36
N LYS A 186 -19.66 -9.63 -13.21
CA LYS A 186 -19.58 -8.16 -13.15
C LYS A 186 -18.27 -7.61 -13.71
N ASP A 187 -17.16 -8.32 -13.52
CA ASP A 187 -15.84 -7.86 -13.96
C ASP A 187 -15.78 -7.88 -15.49
N PHE A 188 -16.27 -8.96 -16.11
CA PHE A 188 -16.37 -9.04 -17.56
C PHE A 188 -17.33 -8.00 -18.14
N ALA A 189 -18.49 -7.80 -17.51
CA ALA A 189 -19.45 -6.82 -17.97
C ALA A 189 -18.92 -5.38 -17.83
N TYR A 190 -18.19 -5.04 -16.76
CA TYR A 190 -17.49 -3.77 -16.63
C TYR A 190 -16.46 -3.58 -17.75
N LEU A 191 -15.60 -4.57 -17.97
CA LEU A 191 -14.60 -4.54 -19.06
C LEU A 191 -15.28 -4.26 -20.40
N MET A 192 -16.41 -4.90 -20.65
CA MET A 192 -17.17 -4.70 -21.87
C MET A 192 -17.73 -3.28 -21.97
N GLU A 193 -18.34 -2.73 -20.93
CA GLU A 193 -18.91 -1.39 -20.99
C GLU A 193 -17.84 -0.29 -21.12
N HIS A 194 -16.73 -0.44 -20.38
CA HIS A 194 -15.56 0.45 -20.48
C HIS A 194 -15.01 0.55 -21.90
N LEU A 195 -14.85 -0.59 -22.58
CA LEU A 195 -14.29 -0.62 -23.93
C LEU A 195 -15.18 0.10 -24.94
N TYR A 196 -16.49 0.06 -24.74
CA TYR A 196 -17.46 0.71 -25.60
C TYR A 196 -17.77 2.14 -25.16
N GLY A 197 -17.01 2.73 -24.22
CA GLY A 197 -17.06 4.15 -23.92
C GLY A 197 -18.14 4.55 -22.91
N ARG A 198 -18.62 3.61 -22.09
CA ARG A 198 -19.42 3.97 -20.92
C ARG A 198 -18.50 4.39 -19.78
N ASP A 199 -18.73 5.57 -19.25
CA ASP A 199 -17.97 6.21 -18.17
C ASP A 199 -18.87 6.51 -16.95
N GLY A 200 -18.27 6.98 -15.87
CA GLY A 200 -18.98 7.52 -14.70
C GLY A 200 -19.48 6.48 -13.68
N ILE A 201 -19.24 5.18 -13.90
CA ILE A 201 -19.57 4.12 -12.94
C ILE A 201 -18.29 3.53 -12.38
N ALA A 202 -18.11 3.65 -11.07
CA ALA A 202 -16.98 3.04 -10.39
C ALA A 202 -17.01 1.51 -10.48
N TYR A 203 -15.83 0.91 -10.63
CA TYR A 203 -15.66 -0.53 -10.78
C TYR A 203 -16.25 -1.31 -9.59
N GLU A 204 -16.08 -0.80 -8.38
CA GLU A 204 -16.54 -1.45 -7.15
C GLU A 204 -18.07 -1.48 -7.05
N ASP A 205 -18.71 -0.43 -7.55
CA ASP A 205 -20.15 -0.22 -7.49
C ASP A 205 -20.89 -0.88 -8.68
N TYR A 206 -20.14 -1.42 -9.64
CA TYR A 206 -20.71 -2.04 -10.83
C TYR A 206 -21.42 -3.36 -10.52
N VAL A 207 -22.71 -3.43 -10.84
CA VAL A 207 -23.56 -4.60 -10.61
C VAL A 207 -24.05 -5.18 -11.92
N TYR A 208 -23.77 -6.47 -12.14
CA TYR A 208 -24.24 -7.21 -13.30
C TYR A 208 -24.90 -8.54 -12.90
N PRO A 209 -26.23 -8.63 -12.92
CA PRO A 209 -26.91 -9.90 -12.71
C PRO A 209 -26.75 -10.78 -13.95
N LEU A 210 -26.20 -11.99 -13.77
CA LEU A 210 -26.17 -13.05 -14.77
C LEU A 210 -26.99 -14.25 -14.27
N PRO A 211 -28.34 -14.24 -14.44
CA PRO A 211 -29.19 -15.32 -13.93
C PRO A 211 -28.88 -16.65 -14.61
N LYS A 212 -28.61 -17.69 -13.80
CA LYS A 212 -28.35 -19.05 -14.29
C LYS A 212 -29.47 -19.97 -13.84
N ARG A 213 -29.95 -20.84 -14.74
CA ARG A 213 -30.91 -21.91 -14.41
C ARG A 213 -30.20 -23.25 -14.49
N LYS A 214 -29.88 -23.82 -13.32
CA LYS A 214 -29.23 -25.12 -13.21
C LYS A 214 -30.25 -26.26 -13.32
N LEU A 215 -30.10 -27.11 -14.33
CA LEU A 215 -30.86 -28.35 -14.52
C LEU A 215 -30.00 -29.56 -14.10
N LYS A 216 -30.60 -30.76 -14.11
CA LYS A 216 -29.91 -31.99 -13.66
C LYS A 216 -28.63 -32.29 -14.46
N ARG A 217 -28.62 -32.02 -15.77
CA ARG A 217 -27.49 -32.33 -16.67
C ARG A 217 -26.80 -31.11 -17.26
N GLU A 218 -27.52 -29.99 -17.33
CA GLU A 218 -27.07 -28.77 -18.02
C GLU A 218 -27.33 -27.52 -17.18
N THR A 219 -26.64 -26.43 -17.50
CA THR A 219 -26.90 -25.10 -16.97
C THR A 219 -27.30 -24.19 -18.12
N LEU A 220 -28.42 -23.48 -17.96
CA LEU A 220 -28.96 -22.57 -18.96
C LEU A 220 -28.67 -21.12 -18.56
N ILE A 221 -28.23 -20.32 -19.54
CA ILE A 221 -28.09 -18.87 -19.43
C ILE A 221 -28.83 -18.23 -20.60
N LYS A 222 -29.51 -17.09 -20.39
CA LYS A 222 -30.12 -16.37 -21.51
C LYS A 222 -29.03 -15.78 -22.40
N TYR A 223 -29.18 -15.92 -23.72
CA TYR A 223 -28.21 -15.41 -24.68
C TYR A 223 -28.01 -13.89 -24.52
N TYR A 224 -29.09 -13.14 -24.31
CA TYR A 224 -29.07 -11.69 -24.08
C TYR A 224 -28.41 -11.27 -22.76
N ASP A 225 -28.33 -12.17 -21.76
CA ASP A 225 -27.65 -11.89 -20.49
C ASP A 225 -26.14 -12.22 -20.56
N LEU A 226 -25.68 -13.00 -21.55
CA LEU A 226 -24.25 -13.26 -21.76
C LEU A 226 -23.54 -12.06 -22.40
N ILE A 227 -24.28 -11.32 -23.20
CA ILE A 227 -23.82 -10.19 -24.00
C ILE A 227 -24.98 -9.22 -24.03
N ARG A 228 -25.09 -8.33 -23.03
CA ARG A 228 -25.86 -7.11 -23.27
C ARG A 228 -25.07 -6.35 -24.33
N PRO A 229 -25.61 -6.16 -25.55
CA PRO A 229 -24.98 -5.23 -26.48
C PRO A 229 -24.94 -3.91 -25.73
N THR A 230 -23.74 -3.37 -25.52
CA THR A 230 -23.59 -1.96 -25.20
C THR A 230 -24.38 -1.23 -26.28
N ARG A 231 -25.34 -0.40 -25.87
CA ARG A 231 -26.14 0.43 -26.79
C ARG A 231 -25.25 1.58 -27.28
N CYS A 232 -24.20 1.20 -27.97
CA CYS A 232 -23.16 2.08 -28.45
C CYS A 232 -23.17 2.00 -29.97
N VAL A 233 -23.35 3.15 -30.62
CA VAL A 233 -23.06 3.31 -32.03
C VAL A 233 -21.54 3.42 -32.16
N VAL A 234 -20.96 2.55 -32.98
CA VAL A 234 -19.52 2.53 -33.23
C VAL A 234 -19.28 2.87 -34.69
N GLU A 235 -18.69 4.04 -34.94
CA GLU A 235 -18.31 4.49 -36.28
C GLU A 235 -16.80 4.44 -36.43
N GLU A 236 -16.32 3.67 -37.40
CA GLU A 236 -14.90 3.57 -37.70
C GLU A 236 -14.46 4.66 -38.69
N SER A 237 -13.48 5.44 -38.27
CA SER A 237 -12.71 6.34 -39.12
C SER A 237 -11.33 5.74 -39.41
N GLN A 238 -10.57 6.38 -40.29
CA GLN A 238 -9.23 5.89 -40.69
C GLN A 238 -8.30 5.66 -39.49
N ARG A 239 -8.39 6.46 -38.43
CA ARG A 239 -7.42 6.44 -37.32
C ARG A 239 -8.06 6.49 -35.92
N TYR A 240 -9.38 6.39 -35.83
CA TYR A 240 -10.09 6.39 -34.56
C TYR A 240 -11.47 5.71 -34.72
N LEU A 241 -12.06 5.33 -33.59
CA LEU A 241 -13.48 4.98 -33.46
C LEU A 241 -14.20 6.13 -32.76
N ARG A 242 -15.39 6.48 -33.25
CA ARG A 242 -16.36 7.30 -32.52
C ARG A 242 -17.34 6.35 -31.85
N LEU A 243 -17.47 6.48 -30.53
CA LEU A 243 -18.34 5.69 -29.68
C LEU A 243 -19.43 6.61 -29.13
N GLU A 244 -20.67 6.42 -29.58
CA GLU A 244 -21.81 7.24 -29.19
C GLU A 244 -22.81 6.41 -28.38
N HIS A 245 -23.12 6.88 -27.17
CA HIS A 245 -24.20 6.39 -26.30
C HIS A 245 -25.35 7.40 -26.28
N GLU A 246 -26.46 7.05 -25.62
CA GLU A 246 -27.63 7.93 -25.50
C GLU A 246 -27.26 9.31 -24.89
N ASP A 247 -26.32 9.37 -23.94
CA ASP A 247 -25.97 10.59 -23.19
C ASP A 247 -24.49 11.04 -23.33
N SER A 248 -23.65 10.28 -24.04
CA SER A 248 -22.21 10.58 -24.15
C SER A 248 -21.60 10.18 -25.49
N GLU A 249 -20.52 10.88 -25.85
CA GLU A 249 -19.71 10.60 -27.03
C GLU A 249 -18.25 10.52 -26.62
N SER A 250 -17.50 9.55 -27.16
CA SER A 250 -16.07 9.43 -26.94
C SER A 250 -15.35 8.98 -28.21
N TYR A 251 -14.08 9.36 -28.31
CA TYR A 251 -13.21 9.05 -29.43
C TYR A 251 -12.04 8.18 -28.96
N VAL A 252 -11.76 7.11 -29.69
CA VAL A 252 -10.76 6.12 -29.29
C VAL A 252 -9.81 5.79 -30.43
N SER A 253 -8.50 5.79 -30.17
CA SER A 253 -7.46 5.33 -31.10
C SER A 253 -6.75 4.11 -30.56
N TYR A 254 -6.25 3.27 -31.48
CA TYR A 254 -5.48 2.09 -31.14
C TYR A 254 -4.09 2.13 -31.79
N PHE A 255 -3.07 1.83 -31.00
CA PHE A 255 -1.69 1.61 -31.47
C PHE A 255 -1.30 0.15 -31.34
N THR A 256 -0.39 -0.30 -32.19
CA THR A 256 0.32 -1.58 -32.06
C THR A 256 1.81 -1.35 -32.18
N VAL A 257 2.61 -2.26 -31.61
CA VAL A 257 4.07 -2.19 -31.70
C VAL A 257 4.52 -2.59 -33.10
N ASN A 258 5.20 -1.68 -33.79
CA ASN A 258 5.82 -1.94 -35.09
C ASN A 258 7.20 -2.61 -34.90
N ALA A 259 8.04 -2.04 -34.05
CA ALA A 259 9.38 -2.54 -33.77
C ALA A 259 9.82 -2.14 -32.36
N ILE A 260 10.70 -2.94 -31.77
CA ILE A 260 11.43 -2.61 -30.54
C ILE A 260 12.89 -2.43 -30.96
N VAL A 261 13.45 -1.25 -30.69
CA VAL A 261 14.79 -0.87 -31.13
C VAL A 261 15.75 -0.98 -29.94
N GLY A 262 16.75 -1.85 -30.03
CA GLY A 262 17.66 -2.13 -28.91
C GLY A 262 17.04 -3.02 -27.83
N GLU A 263 17.75 -3.19 -26.72
CA GLU A 263 17.31 -4.00 -25.57
C GLU A 263 16.58 -3.14 -24.53
N LEU A 264 15.52 -3.68 -23.94
CA LEU A 264 14.87 -3.08 -22.77
C LEU A 264 15.64 -3.50 -21.52
N ASP A 265 16.41 -2.59 -20.94
CA ASP A 265 17.16 -2.84 -19.71
C ASP A 265 16.21 -3.17 -18.54
N PHE A 266 16.53 -4.22 -17.79
CA PHE A 266 15.84 -4.55 -16.55
C PHE A 266 16.80 -4.60 -15.35
N PRO A 267 16.49 -3.91 -14.23
CA PRO A 267 15.35 -3.01 -14.05
C PRO A 267 15.55 -1.70 -14.83
N SER A 268 14.47 -0.93 -15.04
CA SER A 268 14.37 0.45 -15.62
C SER A 268 13.51 0.57 -16.87
N SER A 269 13.02 -0.53 -17.45
CA SER A 269 12.15 -0.51 -18.64
C SER A 269 10.76 -1.10 -18.38
N GLU A 270 10.29 -1.07 -17.13
CA GLU A 270 8.98 -1.59 -16.74
C GLU A 270 7.83 -0.70 -17.27
N ILE A 271 7.49 -0.87 -18.55
CA ILE A 271 6.53 -0.04 -19.28
C ILE A 271 5.21 0.14 -18.53
N PHE A 272 4.65 -0.95 -17.97
CA PHE A 272 3.40 -0.90 -17.21
C PHE A 272 3.47 -0.04 -15.95
N TYR A 273 4.65 0.06 -15.33
CA TYR A 273 4.88 0.89 -14.16
C TYR A 273 4.99 2.37 -14.57
N PHE A 274 5.82 2.69 -15.56
CA PHE A 274 6.06 4.08 -15.99
C PHE A 274 4.87 4.70 -16.73
N GLN A 275 4.09 3.90 -17.47
CA GLN A 275 2.87 4.36 -18.14
C GLN A 275 1.89 5.00 -17.13
N GLN A 276 1.81 4.47 -15.90
CA GLN A 276 0.92 5.00 -14.87
C GLN A 276 1.38 6.35 -14.31
N GLN A 277 2.67 6.67 -14.42
CA GLN A 277 3.24 7.95 -13.98
C GLN A 277 3.15 9.01 -15.07
N GLN A 278 3.30 8.61 -16.34
CA GLN A 278 3.40 9.56 -17.44
C GLN A 278 2.06 10.21 -17.79
N PHE A 279 0.96 9.47 -17.72
CA PHE A 279 -0.32 9.93 -18.25
C PHE A 279 -1.31 10.32 -17.16
N THR A 280 -1.87 11.53 -17.30
CA THR A 280 -2.99 12.03 -16.48
C THR A 280 -4.36 11.62 -17.03
N PHE A 281 -4.37 10.74 -18.04
CA PHE A 281 -5.57 10.25 -18.73
C PHE A 281 -5.51 8.71 -18.87
N PRO A 282 -6.66 8.04 -19.06
CA PRO A 282 -6.71 6.59 -19.15
C PRO A 282 -6.03 6.06 -20.42
N VAL A 283 -5.11 5.11 -20.23
CA VAL A 283 -4.46 4.34 -21.31
C VAL A 283 -4.60 2.85 -21.02
N ASP A 284 -5.38 2.14 -21.83
CA ASP A 284 -5.52 0.68 -21.66
C ASP A 284 -4.55 -0.07 -22.56
N THR A 285 -4.12 -1.24 -22.11
CA THR A 285 -3.20 -2.10 -22.88
C THR A 285 -3.72 -3.53 -22.93
N SER A 286 -3.73 -4.13 -24.12
CA SER A 286 -3.98 -5.56 -24.35
C SER A 286 -2.73 -6.26 -24.86
N MET A 287 -2.42 -7.40 -24.26
CA MET A 287 -1.37 -8.32 -24.70
C MET A 287 -1.97 -9.68 -25.03
N ASN A 288 -1.97 -10.04 -26.31
CA ASN A 288 -2.31 -11.39 -26.77
C ASN A 288 -1.02 -12.18 -27.05
N VAL A 289 -0.72 -13.11 -26.14
CA VAL A 289 0.49 -13.94 -26.18
C VAL A 289 0.14 -15.36 -26.60
N GLU A 290 0.74 -15.82 -27.70
CA GLU A 290 0.69 -17.21 -28.15
C GLU A 290 2.02 -17.91 -27.85
N ILE A 291 1.95 -19.06 -27.18
CA ILE A 291 3.13 -19.81 -26.76
C ILE A 291 3.53 -20.80 -27.86
N VAL A 292 4.73 -20.65 -28.39
CA VAL A 292 5.32 -21.52 -29.41
C VAL A 292 6.39 -22.41 -28.75
N GLY A 293 6.05 -23.68 -28.54
CA GLY A 293 6.99 -24.64 -27.95
C GLY A 293 8.32 -24.74 -28.73
N ASN A 294 9.41 -24.96 -28.00
CA ASN A 294 10.80 -24.88 -28.48
C ASN A 294 11.05 -25.52 -29.88
N LYS A 295 10.56 -26.75 -30.12
CA LYS A 295 10.76 -27.44 -31.42
C LYS A 295 10.15 -26.67 -32.61
N LYS A 296 8.92 -26.15 -32.44
CA LYS A 296 8.23 -25.36 -33.46
C LYS A 296 8.89 -23.98 -33.60
N ALA A 297 9.35 -23.40 -32.50
CA ALA A 297 10.08 -22.14 -32.50
C ALA A 297 11.38 -22.26 -33.33
N LEU A 298 12.23 -23.25 -33.03
CA LEU A 298 13.46 -23.52 -33.79
C LEU A 298 13.21 -23.72 -35.29
N THR A 299 12.13 -24.43 -35.65
CA THR A 299 11.77 -24.63 -37.06
C THR A 299 11.39 -23.31 -37.72
N THR A 300 10.64 -22.45 -37.01
CA THR A 300 10.23 -21.13 -37.50
C THR A 300 11.44 -20.21 -37.69
N VAL A 301 12.34 -20.16 -36.70
CA VAL A 301 13.56 -19.35 -36.73
C VAL A 301 14.50 -19.81 -37.84
N ARG A 302 14.74 -21.13 -37.99
CA ARG A 302 15.56 -21.70 -39.08
C ARG A 302 15.00 -21.43 -40.47
N ASN A 303 13.67 -21.48 -40.62
CA ASN A 303 13.03 -21.12 -41.89
C ASN A 303 13.22 -19.63 -42.19
N LYS A 304 13.06 -18.76 -41.18
CA LYS A 304 13.27 -17.32 -41.36
C LYS A 304 14.72 -16.97 -41.69
N LYS A 305 15.67 -17.64 -41.03
CA LYS A 305 17.11 -17.56 -41.35
C LYS A 305 17.39 -17.91 -42.80
N LYS A 306 16.75 -18.99 -43.31
CA LYS A 306 16.90 -19.41 -44.70
C LYS A 306 16.37 -18.35 -45.67
N GLU A 307 15.17 -17.81 -45.41
CA GLU A 307 14.60 -16.72 -46.22
C GLU A 307 15.51 -15.50 -46.28
N LEU A 308 16.06 -15.08 -45.14
CA LEU A 308 16.97 -13.93 -45.07
C LEU A 308 18.30 -14.19 -45.80
N LYS A 309 18.86 -15.39 -45.68
CA LYS A 309 20.05 -15.79 -46.45
C LYS A 309 19.79 -15.84 -47.95
N ASP A 310 18.61 -16.28 -48.37
CA ASP A 310 18.23 -16.28 -49.79
C ASP A 310 18.11 -14.85 -50.31
N LEU A 311 17.56 -13.91 -49.53
CA LEU A 311 17.52 -12.47 -49.85
C LEU A 311 18.91 -11.85 -49.97
N ASP A 312 19.80 -12.13 -49.02
CA ASP A 312 21.20 -11.69 -49.02
C ASP A 312 21.95 -12.21 -50.27
N ASN A 313 21.80 -13.51 -50.57
CA ASN A 313 22.36 -14.13 -51.75
C ASN A 313 21.82 -13.50 -53.06
N HIS A 314 20.53 -13.14 -53.11
CA HIS A 314 19.93 -12.48 -54.26
C HIS A 314 20.46 -11.05 -54.44
N ALA A 315 20.64 -10.28 -53.36
CA ALA A 315 21.25 -8.95 -53.40
C ALA A 315 22.70 -9.04 -53.94
N TYR A 316 23.48 -9.98 -53.40
CA TYR A 316 24.85 -10.24 -53.83
C TYR A 316 24.94 -10.64 -55.32
N GLN A 317 24.07 -11.56 -55.77
CA GLN A 317 24.02 -11.99 -57.18
C GLN A 317 23.57 -10.88 -58.14
N ALA A 318 22.75 -9.94 -57.68
CA ALA A 318 22.32 -8.78 -58.45
C ALA A 318 23.37 -7.65 -58.49
N GLY A 319 24.51 -7.80 -57.79
CA GLY A 319 25.53 -6.77 -57.67
C GLY A 319 25.12 -5.58 -56.81
N ASN A 320 24.07 -5.74 -56.00
CA ASN A 320 23.60 -4.74 -55.05
C ASN A 320 24.18 -5.02 -53.66
N GLU A 321 24.45 -3.98 -52.88
CA GLU A 321 24.78 -4.15 -51.46
C GLU A 321 23.56 -4.66 -50.71
N THR A 322 23.76 -5.67 -49.85
CA THR A 322 22.73 -6.13 -48.93
C THR A 322 22.34 -4.99 -48.00
N SER A 323 21.04 -4.69 -47.89
CA SER A 323 20.56 -3.66 -46.96
C SER A 323 20.99 -3.98 -45.53
N SER A 324 21.44 -2.98 -44.77
CA SER A 324 21.82 -3.12 -43.35
C SER A 324 20.78 -3.88 -42.52
N ASN A 325 19.49 -3.63 -42.79
CA ASN A 325 18.36 -4.27 -42.11
C ASN A 325 18.32 -5.80 -42.29
N VAL A 326 18.81 -6.34 -43.41
CA VAL A 326 18.85 -7.79 -43.65
C VAL A 326 20.01 -8.43 -42.89
N VAL A 327 21.14 -7.73 -42.78
CA VAL A 327 22.30 -8.18 -42.00
C VAL A 327 21.95 -8.22 -40.50
N GLU A 328 21.40 -7.13 -39.96
CA GLU A 328 20.97 -7.06 -38.56
C GLU A 328 19.89 -8.11 -38.22
N ALA A 329 18.97 -8.37 -39.16
CA ALA A 329 17.97 -9.42 -38.99
C ALA A 329 18.57 -10.82 -39.00
N LEU A 330 19.63 -11.07 -39.78
CA LEU A 330 20.36 -12.34 -39.78
C LEU A 330 21.06 -12.57 -38.44
N ASP A 331 21.75 -11.56 -37.92
CA ASP A 331 22.43 -11.64 -36.62
C ASP A 331 21.41 -11.91 -35.48
N SER A 332 20.30 -11.17 -35.46
CA SER A 332 19.23 -11.35 -34.46
C SER A 332 18.62 -12.77 -34.51
N VAL A 333 18.45 -13.32 -35.71
CA VAL A 333 17.91 -14.67 -35.92
C VAL A 333 18.92 -15.74 -35.48
N ASP A 334 20.22 -15.50 -35.67
CA ASP A 334 21.30 -16.40 -35.25
C ASP A 334 21.45 -16.45 -33.72
N GLU A 335 21.35 -15.30 -33.05
CA GLU A 335 21.30 -15.20 -31.59
C GLU A 335 20.06 -15.93 -31.04
N LEU A 336 18.88 -15.66 -31.59
CA LEU A 336 17.63 -16.31 -31.17
C LEU A 336 17.66 -17.83 -31.39
N GLU A 337 18.25 -18.31 -32.49
CA GLU A 337 18.43 -19.74 -32.75
C GLU A 337 19.35 -20.36 -31.68
N THR A 338 20.51 -19.75 -31.43
CA THR A 338 21.50 -20.22 -30.45
C THR A 338 20.90 -20.31 -29.05
N ASP A 339 20.17 -19.28 -28.65
CA ASP A 339 19.54 -19.21 -27.34
C ASP A 339 18.42 -20.24 -27.17
N LEU A 340 17.57 -20.43 -28.19
CA LEU A 340 16.54 -21.46 -28.17
C LEU A 340 17.15 -22.86 -28.12
N ASP A 341 18.29 -23.08 -28.78
CA ASP A 341 19.01 -24.35 -28.74
C ASP A 341 19.67 -24.61 -27.37
N GLN A 342 20.18 -23.58 -26.69
CA GLN A 342 20.79 -23.72 -25.36
C GLN A 342 19.76 -23.82 -24.24
N SER A 343 18.82 -22.87 -24.18
CA SER A 343 17.85 -22.74 -23.08
C SER A 343 16.76 -23.82 -23.12
N LYS A 344 16.46 -24.35 -24.31
CA LYS A 344 15.28 -25.20 -24.58
C LYS A 344 13.94 -24.54 -24.19
N GLU A 345 13.91 -23.22 -24.05
CA GLU A 345 12.70 -22.47 -23.72
C GLU A 345 11.75 -22.32 -24.92
N SER A 346 10.49 -22.00 -24.62
CA SER A 346 9.48 -21.63 -25.62
C SER A 346 9.72 -20.21 -26.12
N MET A 347 9.30 -19.93 -27.36
CA MET A 347 9.21 -18.59 -27.91
C MET A 347 7.77 -18.07 -27.78
N TYR A 348 7.59 -16.76 -27.68
CA TYR A 348 6.29 -16.14 -27.49
C TYR A 348 6.00 -15.19 -28.64
N LYS A 349 4.81 -15.34 -29.20
CA LYS A 349 4.27 -14.45 -30.22
C LYS A 349 3.37 -13.43 -29.53
N LEU A 350 3.83 -12.19 -29.44
CA LEU A 350 3.15 -11.10 -28.76
C LEU A 350 2.42 -10.21 -29.77
N SER A 351 1.13 -9.98 -29.53
CA SER A 351 0.42 -8.77 -29.99
C SER A 351 0.31 -7.83 -28.81
N TYR A 352 0.70 -6.58 -28.98
CA TYR A 352 0.68 -5.56 -27.94
C TYR A 352 -0.08 -4.35 -28.48
N VAL A 353 -1.27 -4.10 -27.94
CA VAL A 353 -2.21 -3.08 -28.42
C VAL A 353 -2.49 -2.08 -27.31
N ILE A 354 -2.39 -0.79 -27.64
CA ILE A 354 -2.62 0.31 -26.70
C ILE A 354 -3.87 1.07 -27.15
N ARG A 355 -4.77 1.36 -26.22
CA ARG A 355 -6.00 2.12 -26.43
C ARG A 355 -5.87 3.48 -25.76
N VAL A 356 -6.12 4.53 -26.54
CA VAL A 356 -6.17 5.91 -26.06
C VAL A 356 -7.58 6.44 -26.29
N SER A 357 -8.20 7.00 -25.25
CA SER A 357 -9.56 7.56 -25.32
C SER A 357 -9.55 9.05 -24.99
N ALA A 358 -10.50 9.79 -25.54
CA ALA A 358 -10.69 11.22 -25.29
C ALA A 358 -12.15 11.66 -25.55
N PRO A 359 -12.61 12.77 -24.94
CA PRO A 359 -13.95 13.31 -25.17
C PRO A 359 -14.11 13.93 -26.56
N ASP A 360 -13.02 14.38 -27.19
CA ASP A 360 -13.03 15.01 -28.51
C ASP A 360 -11.78 14.67 -29.33
N LEU A 361 -11.81 15.02 -30.62
CA LEU A 361 -10.74 14.69 -31.57
C LEU A 361 -9.43 15.44 -31.34
N ASP A 362 -9.48 16.68 -30.86
CA ASP A 362 -8.29 17.49 -30.63
C ASP A 362 -7.53 16.94 -29.42
N GLU A 363 -8.26 16.63 -28.35
CA GLU A 363 -7.73 15.96 -27.17
C GLU A 363 -7.25 14.54 -27.48
N LEU A 364 -7.96 13.77 -28.32
CA LEU A 364 -7.51 12.45 -28.76
C LEU A 364 -6.16 12.54 -29.47
N LYS A 365 -5.98 13.54 -30.33
CA LYS A 365 -4.74 13.77 -31.06
C LYS A 365 -3.60 14.09 -30.10
N ARG A 366 -3.81 15.00 -29.15
CA ARG A 366 -2.83 15.35 -28.12
C ARG A 366 -2.40 14.13 -27.31
N ARG A 367 -3.36 13.37 -26.78
CA ARG A 367 -3.10 12.14 -26.01
C ARG A 367 -2.37 11.08 -26.83
N CYS A 368 -2.73 10.93 -28.11
CA CYS A 368 -2.05 10.02 -29.03
C CYS A 368 -0.59 10.40 -29.27
N ASP A 369 -0.29 11.69 -29.42
CA ASP A 369 1.07 12.18 -29.62
C ASP A 369 1.91 11.95 -28.34
N GLU A 370 1.36 12.24 -27.16
CA GLU A 370 2.02 11.96 -25.86
C GLU A 370 2.28 10.47 -25.64
N VAL A 371 1.33 9.60 -25.98
CA VAL A 371 1.51 8.14 -25.88
C VAL A 371 2.60 7.68 -26.84
N LYS A 372 2.64 8.22 -28.05
CA LYS A 372 3.66 7.86 -29.03
C LYS A 372 5.06 8.27 -28.54
N ASP A 373 5.21 9.50 -28.05
CA ASP A 373 6.49 10.02 -27.57
C ASP A 373 7.02 9.20 -26.37
N PHE A 374 6.16 8.86 -25.41
CA PHE A 374 6.53 8.02 -24.27
C PHE A 374 7.08 6.64 -24.68
N TYR A 375 6.41 5.96 -25.61
CA TYR A 375 6.89 4.66 -26.09
C TYR A 375 8.14 4.82 -26.98
N ASP A 376 8.23 5.90 -27.74
CA ASP A 376 9.40 6.22 -28.56
C ASP A 376 10.67 6.40 -27.72
N ASP A 377 10.56 7.02 -26.54
CA ASP A 377 11.63 7.20 -25.53
C ASP A 377 12.08 5.87 -24.90
N LEU A 378 11.18 4.89 -24.80
CA LEU A 378 11.49 3.52 -24.38
C LEU A 378 11.96 2.63 -25.54
N ASN A 379 12.28 3.25 -26.68
CA ASN A 379 12.66 2.58 -27.92
C ASN A 379 11.62 1.61 -28.50
N VAL A 380 10.34 1.77 -28.13
CA VAL A 380 9.22 0.99 -28.66
C VAL A 380 8.48 1.81 -29.71
N LYS A 381 8.65 1.45 -30.98
CA LYS A 381 8.06 2.19 -32.10
C LYS A 381 6.61 1.78 -32.30
N LEU A 382 5.70 2.68 -31.97
CA LEU A 382 4.26 2.48 -32.18
C LEU A 382 3.83 2.88 -33.59
N VAL A 383 2.85 2.14 -34.11
CA VAL A 383 2.12 2.50 -35.33
C VAL A 383 0.62 2.45 -35.05
N ARG A 384 -0.12 3.31 -35.77
CA ARG A 384 -1.58 3.35 -35.78
C ARG A 384 -2.08 2.92 -37.17
N PRO A 385 -2.35 1.62 -37.39
CA PRO A 385 -2.71 1.10 -38.71
C PRO A 385 -4.05 1.67 -39.18
N ALA A 386 -4.07 2.22 -40.39
CA ALA A 386 -5.25 2.95 -40.86
C ALA A 386 -6.37 1.99 -41.29
N GLY A 387 -7.57 2.17 -40.73
CA GLY A 387 -8.75 1.35 -41.04
C GLY A 387 -8.85 0.01 -40.29
N ASP A 388 -8.02 -0.19 -39.27
CA ASP A 388 -7.97 -1.41 -38.46
C ASP A 388 -8.41 -1.22 -37.00
N MET A 389 -8.97 -0.05 -36.68
CA MET A 389 -9.31 0.34 -35.31
C MET A 389 -10.32 -0.63 -34.68
N MET A 390 -11.32 -1.08 -35.44
CA MET A 390 -12.32 -2.05 -34.97
C MET A 390 -11.72 -3.43 -34.67
N GLY A 391 -10.74 -3.85 -35.47
CA GLY A 391 -10.05 -5.11 -35.25
C GLY A 391 -9.16 -5.08 -34.01
N LEU A 392 -8.40 -3.99 -33.84
CA LEU A 392 -7.57 -3.75 -32.65
C LEU A 392 -8.41 -3.57 -31.37
N HIS A 393 -9.57 -2.90 -31.46
CA HIS A 393 -10.56 -2.86 -30.39
C HIS A 393 -10.97 -4.27 -29.93
N GLY A 394 -11.16 -5.19 -30.89
CA GLY A 394 -11.51 -6.58 -30.62
C GLY A 394 -10.48 -7.35 -29.80
N GLU A 395 -9.20 -6.95 -29.81
CA GLU A 395 -8.15 -7.59 -29.03
C GLU A 395 -8.26 -7.34 -27.53
N PHE A 396 -9.04 -6.35 -27.09
CA PHE A 396 -9.30 -6.10 -25.66
C PHE A 396 -10.39 -7.01 -25.09
N LEU A 397 -11.19 -7.63 -25.95
CA LEU A 397 -12.32 -8.46 -25.53
C LEU A 397 -11.82 -9.76 -24.87
N PRO A 398 -12.44 -10.21 -23.75
CA PRO A 398 -12.06 -11.48 -23.13
C PRO A 398 -12.15 -12.66 -24.10
N ALA A 399 -11.12 -13.49 -24.08
CA ALA A 399 -10.92 -14.68 -24.92
C ALA A 399 -10.87 -14.39 -26.42
N SER A 400 -10.56 -13.14 -26.78
CA SER A 400 -10.23 -12.74 -28.15
C SER A 400 -8.92 -13.39 -28.62
N LYS A 401 -8.61 -13.14 -29.89
CA LYS A 401 -7.37 -13.54 -30.54
C LYS A 401 -6.74 -12.30 -31.14
N ARG A 402 -5.44 -12.38 -31.38
CA ARG A 402 -4.72 -11.42 -32.24
C ARG A 402 -5.47 -11.21 -33.56
N TYR A 403 -5.66 -9.95 -33.94
CA TYR A 403 -6.33 -9.53 -35.16
C TYR A 403 -5.34 -9.43 -36.33
N ILE A 404 -4.21 -8.73 -36.17
CA ILE A 404 -3.21 -8.50 -37.23
C ILE A 404 -1.94 -9.31 -36.96
N ASN A 405 -1.44 -10.05 -37.95
CA ASN A 405 -0.18 -10.79 -37.82
C ASN A 405 1.06 -10.01 -38.29
N ASP A 406 0.87 -8.91 -39.01
CA ASP A 406 1.96 -8.10 -39.58
C ASP A 406 2.81 -7.40 -38.50
N TYR A 407 2.23 -7.13 -37.33
CA TYR A 407 2.86 -6.43 -36.20
C TYR A 407 3.26 -7.37 -35.05
N ILE A 408 3.40 -8.65 -35.34
CA ILE A 408 3.74 -9.67 -34.34
C ILE A 408 5.17 -9.50 -33.83
N GLN A 409 5.34 -9.48 -32.51
CA GLN A 409 6.65 -9.44 -31.88
C GLN A 409 7.03 -10.84 -31.39
N TYR A 410 8.20 -11.32 -31.78
CA TYR A 410 8.76 -12.58 -31.31
C TYR A 410 9.64 -12.32 -30.10
N VAL A 411 9.19 -12.74 -28.92
CA VAL A 411 9.82 -12.39 -27.65
C VAL A 411 10.06 -13.64 -26.79
N LYS A 412 10.91 -13.49 -25.77
CA LYS A 412 11.18 -14.51 -24.75
C LYS A 412 10.29 -14.30 -23.52
N SER A 413 10.28 -15.29 -22.63
CA SER A 413 9.59 -15.21 -21.33
C SER A 413 10.12 -14.05 -20.49
N ASP A 414 11.42 -13.77 -20.60
CA ASP A 414 12.14 -12.73 -19.90
C ASP A 414 11.65 -11.32 -20.27
N PHE A 415 11.50 -11.05 -21.58
CA PHE A 415 10.93 -9.79 -22.08
C PHE A 415 9.55 -9.51 -21.49
N LEU A 416 8.66 -10.52 -21.51
CA LEU A 416 7.30 -10.37 -20.99
C LEU A 416 7.28 -10.08 -19.48
N ALA A 417 8.21 -10.68 -18.72
CA ALA A 417 8.38 -10.42 -17.29
C ALA A 417 8.94 -9.01 -17.03
N GLY A 418 9.83 -8.53 -17.89
CA GLY A 418 10.47 -7.22 -17.79
C GLY A 418 9.53 -6.03 -18.00
N LEU A 419 8.35 -6.24 -18.57
CA LEU A 419 7.36 -5.17 -18.78
C LEU A 419 6.75 -4.62 -17.48
N GLY A 420 6.88 -5.34 -16.36
CA GLY A 420 6.36 -4.92 -15.05
C GLY A 420 4.84 -5.04 -14.90
N PHE A 421 4.22 -6.08 -15.47
CA PHE A 421 2.77 -6.26 -15.38
C PHE A 421 2.30 -6.37 -13.92
N GLY A 422 1.39 -5.49 -13.49
CA GLY A 422 0.92 -5.42 -12.10
C GLY A 422 1.79 -4.59 -11.15
N ALA A 423 2.93 -4.08 -11.62
CA ALA A 423 3.76 -3.15 -10.86
C ALA A 423 3.05 -1.79 -10.74
N THR A 424 2.98 -1.24 -9.53
CA THR A 424 2.33 0.05 -9.26
C THR A 424 3.11 0.87 -8.24
N GLN A 425 2.73 2.15 -8.14
CA GLN A 425 3.20 3.09 -7.11
C GLN A 425 2.19 3.25 -5.96
N MET A 426 1.37 2.24 -5.70
CA MET A 426 0.31 2.34 -4.68
C MET A 426 0.90 2.69 -3.31
N LEU A 427 0.56 3.87 -2.80
CA LEU A 427 0.95 4.37 -1.50
C LEU A 427 -0.27 4.43 -0.59
N GLY A 428 -0.12 3.93 0.64
CA GLY A 428 -1.20 3.91 1.63
C GLY A 428 -2.21 2.77 1.41
N GLU A 429 -3.35 2.93 2.08
CA GLU A 429 -4.47 2.01 2.08
C GLU A 429 -5.58 2.46 1.12
N ASN A 430 -6.53 1.58 0.81
CA ASN A 430 -7.67 1.91 -0.06
C ASN A 430 -8.74 2.76 0.64
N THR A 431 -8.78 2.75 1.97
CA THR A 431 -9.77 3.46 2.81
C THR A 431 -9.12 3.86 4.12
N GLY A 432 -9.70 4.82 4.85
CA GLY A 432 -9.20 5.28 6.14
C GLY A 432 -9.10 6.80 6.21
N ILE A 433 -8.09 7.27 6.94
CA ILE A 433 -7.79 8.69 7.09
C ILE A 433 -7.12 9.16 5.80
N TYR A 434 -7.78 10.06 5.07
CA TYR A 434 -7.17 10.72 3.93
C TYR A 434 -6.01 11.62 4.39
N ILE A 435 -4.83 11.45 3.79
CA ILE A 435 -3.63 12.24 4.15
C ILE A 435 -3.10 13.13 3.02
N GLY A 436 -3.58 12.94 1.80
CA GLY A 436 -3.14 13.69 0.63
C GLY A 436 -3.23 12.86 -0.65
N TYR A 437 -2.51 13.28 -1.67
CA TYR A 437 -2.44 12.57 -2.95
C TYR A 437 -1.00 12.52 -3.46
N SER A 438 -0.70 11.52 -4.28
CA SER A 438 0.57 11.42 -5.00
C SER A 438 0.62 12.51 -6.06
N VAL A 439 1.68 13.34 -6.04
CA VAL A 439 1.89 14.37 -7.08
C VAL A 439 2.16 13.74 -8.44
N ASP A 440 2.84 12.59 -8.45
CA ASP A 440 3.21 11.88 -9.69
C ASP A 440 2.02 11.19 -10.36
N THR A 441 1.10 10.61 -9.58
CA THR A 441 0.00 9.79 -10.11
C THR A 441 -1.38 10.41 -9.93
N GLY A 442 -1.51 11.51 -9.17
CA GLY A 442 -2.78 12.11 -8.77
C GLY A 442 -3.62 11.26 -7.81
N ARG A 443 -3.17 10.05 -7.45
CA ARG A 443 -3.95 9.11 -6.63
C ARG A 443 -4.03 9.55 -5.18
N ASN A 444 -5.24 9.46 -4.61
CA ASN A 444 -5.48 9.73 -3.20
C ASN A 444 -4.80 8.68 -2.32
N VAL A 445 -4.27 9.13 -1.18
CA VAL A 445 -3.55 8.31 -0.20
C VAL A 445 -4.33 8.32 1.10
N TYR A 446 -4.66 7.12 1.58
CA TYR A 446 -5.33 6.91 2.86
C TYR A 446 -4.42 6.14 3.82
N LEU A 447 -4.61 6.32 5.12
CA LEU A 447 -3.91 5.58 6.15
C LEU A 447 -4.88 5.00 7.17
N GLN A 448 -4.54 3.81 7.67
CA GLN A 448 -5.16 3.20 8.85
C GLN A 448 -4.07 2.95 9.90
N PRO A 449 -3.80 3.90 10.80
CA PRO A 449 -2.69 3.82 11.75
C PRO A 449 -2.65 2.54 12.58
N SER A 450 -3.80 1.98 12.94
CA SER A 450 -3.91 0.75 13.74
C SER A 450 -3.74 -0.55 12.94
N LEU A 451 -3.75 -0.52 11.60
CA LEU A 451 -3.91 -1.74 10.80
C LEU A 451 -2.71 -2.71 10.96
N ALA A 452 -1.49 -2.17 11.11
CA ALA A 452 -0.26 -2.96 11.19
C ALA A 452 -0.18 -3.87 12.44
N SER A 453 -0.92 -3.58 13.52
CA SER A 453 -0.97 -4.43 14.73
C SER A 453 -2.04 -5.52 14.67
N GLN A 454 -2.95 -5.49 13.68
CA GLN A 454 -4.10 -6.39 13.59
C GLN A 454 -3.77 -7.76 12.94
N GLY A 455 -2.51 -7.99 12.55
CA GLY A 455 -2.07 -9.29 12.02
C GLY A 455 -2.68 -9.63 10.65
N VAL A 456 -2.98 -8.60 9.85
CA VAL A 456 -3.49 -8.76 8.49
C VAL A 456 -2.48 -9.54 7.63
N LYS A 457 -2.95 -10.50 6.83
CA LYS A 457 -2.06 -11.32 6.00
C LYS A 457 -1.40 -10.49 4.90
N GLY A 458 -0.07 -10.56 4.84
CA GLY A 458 0.72 -9.92 3.80
C GLY A 458 0.93 -8.42 4.02
N THR A 459 1.03 -7.99 5.28
CA THR A 459 1.48 -6.66 5.68
C THR A 459 2.95 -6.42 5.31
N VAL A 460 3.28 -5.20 4.90
CA VAL A 460 4.66 -4.76 4.63
C VAL A 460 5.40 -4.48 5.93
N THR A 461 4.70 -3.96 6.94
CA THR A 461 5.22 -3.69 8.28
C THR A 461 4.23 -4.14 9.34
N ASN A 462 4.76 -4.50 10.51
CA ASN A 462 3.95 -4.79 11.71
C ASN A 462 4.25 -3.80 12.85
N ALA A 463 4.98 -2.73 12.54
CA ALA A 463 5.41 -1.75 13.52
C ALA A 463 4.49 -0.52 13.46
N LEU A 464 4.05 -0.04 14.62
CA LEU A 464 3.11 1.09 14.74
C LEU A 464 3.80 2.43 15.00
N ALA A 465 5.09 2.42 15.35
CA ALA A 465 5.81 3.66 15.58
C ALA A 465 5.98 4.43 14.26
N SER A 466 5.88 5.76 14.35
CA SER A 466 5.98 6.66 13.21
C SER A 466 7.02 7.74 13.47
N ALA A 467 7.74 8.17 12.44
CA ALA A 467 8.70 9.26 12.54
C ALA A 467 8.34 10.39 11.57
N PHE A 468 8.38 11.63 12.05
CA PHE A 468 8.17 12.85 11.29
C PHE A 468 9.46 13.67 11.35
N VAL A 469 10.17 13.77 10.22
CA VAL A 469 11.54 14.32 10.14
C VAL A 469 11.64 15.42 9.08
N GLY A 470 12.56 16.37 9.22
CA GLY A 470 12.74 17.48 8.29
C GLY A 470 12.97 18.83 8.98
N SER A 471 13.26 19.90 8.23
CA SER A 471 13.64 21.19 8.82
C SER A 471 12.45 21.97 9.42
N LEU A 472 12.77 23.03 10.16
CA LEU A 472 11.77 23.95 10.74
C LEU A 472 10.90 24.56 9.63
N GLY A 473 9.58 24.67 9.86
CA GLY A 473 8.64 25.19 8.87
C GLY A 473 8.39 24.29 7.65
N GLY A 474 8.86 23.03 7.67
CA GLY A 474 8.62 22.05 6.59
C GLY A 474 7.25 21.39 6.57
N GLY A 475 6.36 21.71 7.52
CA GLY A 475 5.01 21.12 7.63
C GLY A 475 4.90 19.88 8.53
N LYS A 476 5.97 19.49 9.23
CA LYS A 476 6.00 18.33 10.14
C LYS A 476 4.87 18.35 11.18
N SER A 477 4.84 19.40 12.00
CA SER A 477 3.86 19.55 13.08
C SER A 477 2.44 19.61 12.54
N PHE A 478 2.23 20.24 11.38
CA PHE A 478 0.91 20.28 10.73
C PHE A 478 0.42 18.87 10.35
N CYS A 479 1.24 18.09 9.63
CA CYS A 479 0.88 16.73 9.22
C CYS A 479 0.68 15.80 10.42
N ASN A 480 1.58 15.86 11.41
CA ASN A 480 1.46 15.08 12.64
C ASN A 480 0.16 15.42 13.40
N ASN A 481 -0.12 16.72 13.62
CA ASN A 481 -1.34 17.17 14.28
C ASN A 481 -2.59 16.72 13.54
N LEU A 482 -2.59 16.79 12.21
CA LEU A 482 -3.71 16.35 11.37
C LEU A 482 -3.94 14.84 11.52
N LEU A 483 -2.88 14.03 11.51
CA LEU A 483 -2.97 12.58 11.68
C LEU A 483 -3.46 12.20 13.08
N VAL A 484 -2.96 12.86 14.13
CA VAL A 484 -3.41 12.64 15.52
C VAL A 484 -4.89 13.03 15.66
N TYR A 485 -5.27 14.20 15.15
CA TYR A 485 -6.64 14.70 15.15
C TYR A 485 -7.61 13.71 14.48
N TYR A 486 -7.31 13.26 13.25
CA TYR A 486 -8.16 12.29 12.58
C TYR A 486 -8.13 10.92 13.24
N SER A 487 -7.00 10.48 13.81
CA SER A 487 -6.94 9.22 14.56
C SER A 487 -7.87 9.24 15.78
N VAL A 488 -7.93 10.38 16.48
CA VAL A 488 -8.87 10.60 17.60
C VAL A 488 -10.32 10.60 17.12
N LEU A 489 -10.62 11.29 16.01
CA LEU A 489 -11.94 11.27 15.39
C LEU A 489 -12.38 9.85 14.99
N PHE A 490 -11.47 9.01 14.52
CA PHE A 490 -11.73 7.61 14.16
C PHE A 490 -11.89 6.68 15.39
N GLY A 491 -11.86 7.23 16.61
CA GLY A 491 -12.08 6.51 17.87
C GLY A 491 -10.81 6.14 18.62
N GLY A 492 -9.65 6.60 18.15
CA GLY A 492 -8.40 6.47 18.89
C GLY A 492 -8.33 7.39 20.11
N GLN A 493 -7.33 7.17 20.94
CA GLN A 493 -6.95 8.08 22.01
C GLN A 493 -5.51 8.56 21.80
N ALA A 494 -5.20 9.78 22.22
CA ALA A 494 -3.86 10.33 22.10
C ALA A 494 -3.41 11.03 23.39
N VAL A 495 -2.12 10.90 23.68
CA VAL A 495 -1.38 11.76 24.63
C VAL A 495 -0.28 12.45 23.84
N ILE A 496 -0.31 13.78 23.79
CA ILE A 496 0.71 14.62 23.15
C ILE A 496 1.58 15.24 24.25
N LEU A 497 2.89 15.04 24.17
CA LEU A 497 3.86 15.81 24.94
C LEU A 497 4.25 17.05 24.14
N ASP A 498 3.85 18.22 24.63
CA ASP A 498 3.97 19.51 23.93
C ASP A 498 4.95 20.45 24.66
N PRO A 499 6.26 20.33 24.42
CA PRO A 499 7.25 21.20 25.05
C PRO A 499 7.18 22.66 24.59
N LYS A 500 6.51 22.96 23.47
CA LYS A 500 6.39 24.33 22.96
C LYS A 500 5.11 25.03 23.35
N SER A 501 4.18 24.32 23.97
CA SER A 501 2.84 24.81 24.30
C SER A 501 2.05 25.36 23.10
N GLU A 502 2.32 24.85 21.88
CA GLU A 502 1.67 25.32 20.65
C GLU A 502 0.17 24.97 20.58
N ARG A 503 -0.28 24.02 21.42
CA ARG A 503 -1.62 23.45 21.36
C ARG A 503 -2.55 23.91 22.50
N GLY A 504 -2.12 24.89 23.28
CA GLY A 504 -2.82 25.36 24.48
C GLY A 504 -4.24 25.90 24.23
N ASN A 505 -4.49 26.44 23.04
CA ASN A 505 -5.78 27.04 22.67
C ASN A 505 -6.68 26.09 21.85
N TRP A 506 -6.34 24.79 21.79
CA TRP A 506 -7.08 23.84 20.93
C TRP A 506 -8.54 23.64 21.38
N LYS A 507 -8.84 23.80 22.67
CA LYS A 507 -10.22 23.77 23.16
C LYS A 507 -11.07 24.87 22.54
N GLU A 508 -10.52 26.07 22.40
CA GLU A 508 -11.20 27.21 21.82
C GLU A 508 -11.25 27.14 20.29
N THR A 509 -10.20 26.62 19.65
CA THR A 509 -10.10 26.57 18.18
C THR A 509 -10.70 25.33 17.54
N LEU A 510 -10.95 24.27 18.31
CA LEU A 510 -11.62 23.02 17.89
C LEU A 510 -12.88 22.78 18.72
N PRO A 511 -13.87 23.70 18.68
CA PRO A 511 -15.06 23.62 19.52
C PRO A 511 -15.86 22.32 19.33
N GLU A 512 -15.80 21.71 18.16
CA GLU A 512 -16.50 20.45 17.84
C GLU A 512 -16.04 19.25 18.65
N ILE A 513 -14.81 19.27 19.20
CA ILE A 513 -14.25 18.19 20.01
C ILE A 513 -13.78 18.67 21.38
N ALA A 514 -14.06 19.92 21.76
CA ALA A 514 -13.50 20.56 22.95
C ALA A 514 -13.74 19.78 24.25
N GLU A 515 -14.90 19.10 24.37
CA GLU A 515 -15.23 18.25 25.53
C GLU A 515 -14.34 17.02 25.64
N GLU A 516 -13.74 16.56 24.54
CA GLU A 516 -12.83 15.42 24.49
C GLU A 516 -11.34 15.85 24.43
N ILE A 517 -11.06 17.15 24.54
CA ILE A 517 -9.70 17.67 24.70
C ILE A 517 -9.44 17.89 26.19
N ASN A 518 -8.38 17.30 26.71
CA ASN A 518 -7.81 17.63 28.01
C ASN A 518 -6.44 18.28 27.81
N ILE A 519 -6.22 19.44 28.42
CA ILE A 519 -4.93 20.15 28.35
C ILE A 519 -4.46 20.34 29.78
N VAL A 520 -3.29 19.77 30.08
CA VAL A 520 -2.62 19.90 31.38
C VAL A 520 -1.34 20.68 31.14
N ASN A 521 -1.28 21.87 31.72
CA ASN A 521 -0.10 22.72 31.65
C ASN A 521 0.75 22.50 32.91
N LEU A 522 1.93 21.88 32.76
CA LEU A 522 2.81 21.58 33.88
C LEU A 522 3.74 22.76 34.15
N THR A 523 3.21 23.80 34.79
CA THR A 523 3.95 24.99 35.26
C THR A 523 4.18 24.94 36.76
N SER A 524 4.98 25.87 37.28
CA SER A 524 5.19 26.07 38.73
C SER A 524 4.01 26.74 39.47
N ASP A 525 2.82 26.76 38.87
CA ASP A 525 1.64 27.31 39.53
C ASP A 525 1.11 26.38 40.62
N LYS A 526 0.68 26.96 41.75
CA LYS A 526 0.21 26.19 42.92
C LYS A 526 -0.95 25.23 42.62
N GLU A 527 -1.75 25.53 41.60
CA GLU A 527 -2.86 24.68 41.17
C GLU A 527 -2.39 23.34 40.57
N ASN A 528 -1.14 23.29 40.09
CA ASN A 528 -0.50 22.11 39.52
C ASN A 528 0.26 21.27 40.57
N ALA A 529 0.23 21.67 41.84
CA ALA A 529 0.95 20.96 42.90
C ALA A 529 0.50 19.51 43.02
N GLY A 530 1.49 18.61 42.93
CA GLY A 530 1.32 17.18 43.05
C GLY A 530 0.71 16.48 41.84
N LEU A 531 0.53 17.16 40.69
CA LEU A 531 0.02 16.53 39.47
C LEU A 531 0.89 15.38 38.97
N LEU A 532 2.20 15.43 39.24
CA LEU A 532 3.18 14.41 38.87
C LEU A 532 3.65 13.59 40.08
N ASP A 533 2.98 13.69 41.24
CA ASP A 533 3.31 12.81 42.35
C ASP A 533 3.02 11.35 41.96
N PRO A 534 4.00 10.43 42.05
CA PRO A 534 3.83 9.03 41.67
C PRO A 534 2.62 8.34 42.32
N PHE A 535 2.28 8.71 43.56
CA PHE A 535 1.12 8.15 44.27
C PHE A 535 -0.23 8.72 43.82
N VAL A 536 -0.21 9.86 43.12
CA VAL A 536 -1.40 10.57 42.63
C VAL A 536 -1.68 10.23 41.18
N ILE A 537 -0.64 10.23 40.33
CA ILE A 537 -0.78 10.06 38.88
C ILE A 537 -1.05 8.59 38.48
N MET A 538 -0.50 7.63 39.24
CA MET A 538 -0.68 6.21 38.95
C MET A 538 -1.99 5.70 39.55
N LYS A 539 -2.79 4.99 38.74
CA LYS A 539 -4.03 4.36 39.21
C LYS A 539 -3.76 3.17 40.13
N ASP A 540 -2.74 2.37 39.79
CA ASP A 540 -2.32 1.24 40.61
C ASP A 540 -1.39 1.66 41.74
N LYS A 541 -1.64 1.10 42.93
CA LYS A 541 -0.96 1.47 44.17
C LYS A 541 0.49 0.97 44.20
N GLU A 542 0.72 -0.22 43.65
CA GLU A 542 2.04 -0.85 43.59
C GLU A 542 2.91 -0.18 42.52
N ASP A 543 2.32 0.18 41.38
CA ASP A 543 3.00 0.94 40.34
C ASP A 543 3.39 2.34 40.84
N GLY A 544 2.48 3.02 41.56
CA GLY A 544 2.78 4.31 42.21
C GLY A 544 3.93 4.22 43.21
N ALA A 545 3.96 3.18 44.04
CA ALA A 545 5.06 2.95 44.98
C ALA A 545 6.39 2.61 44.27
N THR A 546 6.33 1.86 43.16
CA THR A 546 7.50 1.52 42.34
C THR A 546 8.08 2.77 41.68
N LEU A 547 7.22 3.63 41.13
CA LEU A 547 7.63 4.90 40.55
C LEU A 547 8.15 5.87 41.62
N ALA A 548 7.51 5.96 42.79
CA ALA A 548 8.02 6.77 43.91
C ALA A 548 9.43 6.34 44.32
N LYS A 549 9.68 5.03 44.37
CA LYS A 549 11.02 4.47 44.60
C LYS A 549 12.01 4.89 43.52
N GLU A 550 11.64 4.77 42.24
CA GLU A 550 12.51 5.16 41.12
C GLU A 550 12.87 6.64 41.19
N ILE A 551 11.88 7.52 41.41
CA ILE A 551 12.07 8.97 41.54
C ILE A 551 12.95 9.33 42.73
N LEU A 552 12.66 8.82 43.93
CA LEU A 552 13.42 9.18 45.12
C LEU A 552 14.84 8.60 45.11
N THR A 553 15.04 7.40 44.57
CA THR A 553 16.41 6.84 44.40
C THR A 553 17.21 7.60 43.35
N PHE A 554 16.55 8.04 42.26
CA PHE A 554 17.17 8.90 41.25
C PHE A 554 17.57 10.26 41.83
N LEU A 555 16.64 10.99 42.46
CA LEU A 555 16.92 12.31 43.03
C LEU A 555 18.00 12.28 44.12
N THR A 556 17.99 11.25 44.97
CA THR A 556 18.94 11.17 46.09
C THR A 556 20.27 10.50 45.74
N GLY A 557 20.38 9.86 44.57
CA GLY A 557 21.54 9.05 44.19
C GLY A 557 21.72 7.76 45.02
N ILE A 558 20.70 7.35 45.79
CA ILE A 558 20.78 6.16 46.65
C ILE A 558 20.75 4.89 45.77
N SER A 559 21.87 4.18 45.74
CA SER A 559 22.00 2.92 45.02
C SER A 559 21.25 1.77 45.69
N THR A 560 20.69 0.85 44.91
CA THR A 560 20.14 -0.43 45.40
C THR A 560 21.17 -1.30 46.13
N ARG A 561 22.46 -1.01 45.99
CA ARG A 561 23.57 -1.70 46.67
C ARG A 561 23.95 -1.05 48.01
N ASP A 562 23.39 0.10 48.35
CA ASP A 562 23.61 0.77 49.63
C ASP A 562 22.81 0.04 50.72
N GLY A 563 23.47 -0.87 51.45
CA GLY A 563 22.84 -1.70 52.48
C GLY A 563 22.29 -0.94 53.69
N ASP A 564 22.67 0.33 53.85
CA ASP A 564 22.27 1.16 54.99
C ASP A 564 21.14 2.12 54.62
N LYS A 565 21.31 2.91 53.56
CA LYS A 565 20.33 3.96 53.17
C LYS A 565 19.15 3.39 52.40
N PHE A 566 19.37 2.40 51.53
CA PHE A 566 18.32 1.89 50.66
C PHE A 566 17.18 1.22 51.45
N PRO A 567 17.42 0.32 52.43
CA PRO A 567 16.32 -0.28 53.19
C PRO A 567 15.47 0.74 53.96
N VAL A 568 16.10 1.80 54.48
CA VAL A 568 15.41 2.88 55.21
C VAL A 568 14.47 3.65 54.28
N LEU A 569 14.95 4.05 53.10
CA LEU A 569 14.12 4.74 52.09
C LEU A 569 12.95 3.86 51.64
N ILE A 570 13.20 2.59 51.31
CA ILE A 570 12.16 1.66 50.84
C ILE A 570 11.11 1.41 51.92
N SER A 571 11.53 1.24 53.18
CA SER A 571 10.62 1.07 54.32
C SER A 571 9.66 2.25 54.47
N ALA A 572 10.17 3.49 54.33
CA ALA A 572 9.33 4.68 54.39
C ALA A 572 8.33 4.76 53.22
N ILE A 573 8.76 4.46 51.99
CA ILE A 573 7.89 4.43 50.81
C ILE A 573 6.78 3.38 50.97
N SER A 574 7.11 2.17 51.45
CA SER A 574 6.12 1.11 51.69
C SER A 574 5.06 1.54 52.71
N LYS A 575 5.46 2.18 53.81
CA LYS A 575 4.51 2.70 54.82
C LYS A 575 3.57 3.77 54.24
N VAL A 576 4.08 4.63 53.35
CA VAL A 576 3.24 5.62 52.65
C VAL A 576 2.31 4.95 51.64
N SER A 577 2.74 3.91 50.93
CA SER A 577 1.86 3.17 50.00
C SER A 577 0.67 2.49 50.72
N GLU A 578 0.90 2.05 51.95
CA GLU A 578 -0.13 1.43 52.81
C GLU A 578 -1.05 2.44 53.50
N SER A 579 -0.71 3.74 53.51
CA SER A 579 -1.53 4.77 54.15
C SER A 579 -2.75 5.17 53.31
N GLU A 580 -3.68 5.88 53.94
CA GLU A 580 -4.83 6.50 53.24
C GLU A 580 -4.42 7.74 52.43
N GLN A 581 -3.51 8.57 52.96
CA GLN A 581 -3.00 9.77 52.30
C GLN A 581 -1.58 9.55 51.79
N ARG A 582 -1.43 9.55 50.47
CA ARG A 582 -0.25 9.06 49.77
C ARG A 582 0.35 10.17 48.93
N GLY A 583 1.58 10.52 49.21
CA GLY A 583 2.32 11.54 48.49
C GLY A 583 3.78 11.56 48.93
N LEU A 584 4.65 12.09 48.09
CA LEU A 584 6.09 12.10 48.38
C LEU A 584 6.45 12.93 49.62
N LEU A 585 5.67 13.96 49.98
CA LEU A 585 5.89 14.70 51.24
C LEU A 585 5.64 13.82 52.48
N ASN A 586 4.75 12.82 52.35
CA ASN A 586 4.48 11.89 53.43
C ASN A 586 5.66 10.91 53.62
N VAL A 587 6.48 10.67 52.59
CA VAL A 587 7.71 9.87 52.72
C VAL A 587 8.73 10.58 53.60
N ILE A 588 8.88 11.91 53.44
CA ILE A 588 9.74 12.73 54.32
C ILE A 588 9.24 12.64 55.78
N THR A 589 7.92 12.69 55.96
CA THR A 589 7.30 12.57 57.29
C THR A 589 7.55 11.21 57.92
N GLU A 590 7.43 10.11 57.17
CA GLU A 590 7.72 8.75 57.67
C GLU A 590 9.20 8.54 57.99
N LEU A 591 10.11 9.09 57.17
CA LEU A 591 11.55 9.05 57.46
C LEU A 591 11.88 9.79 58.77
N ARG A 592 11.26 10.97 59.01
CA ARG A 592 11.45 11.74 60.25
C ARG A 592 10.90 11.00 61.48
N LYS A 593 9.83 10.21 61.34
CA LYS A 593 9.28 9.39 62.44
C LYS A 593 10.22 8.28 62.90
N GLU A 594 11.05 7.73 61.99
CA GLU A 594 12.03 6.70 62.34
C GLU A 594 13.12 7.25 63.29
N ASN A 595 13.40 8.56 63.20
CA ASN A 595 14.29 9.31 64.09
C ASN A 595 15.71 8.72 64.24
N THR A 596 16.24 8.12 63.17
CA THR A 596 17.65 7.68 63.08
C THR A 596 18.50 8.72 62.35
N PRO A 597 19.83 8.76 62.56
CA PRO A 597 20.71 9.66 61.83
C PRO A 597 20.61 9.48 60.30
N ILE A 598 20.48 8.23 59.84
CA ILE A 598 20.35 7.88 58.42
C ILE A 598 19.00 8.37 57.88
N ALA A 599 17.89 8.06 58.55
CA ALA A 599 16.56 8.47 58.08
C ALA A 599 16.41 9.99 58.04
N ASN A 600 16.91 10.70 59.07
CA ASN A 600 16.91 12.17 59.09
C ASN A 600 17.80 12.78 57.99
N HIS A 601 18.94 12.16 57.66
CA HIS A 601 19.79 12.60 56.57
C HIS A 601 19.10 12.44 55.21
N ILE A 602 18.46 11.29 54.95
CA ILE A 602 17.68 11.06 53.72
C ILE A 602 16.51 12.04 53.65
N ALA A 603 15.76 12.22 54.74
CA ALA A 603 14.65 13.15 54.81
C ALA A 603 15.08 14.58 54.46
N ASN A 604 16.17 15.07 55.06
CA ASN A 604 16.69 16.41 54.79
C ASN A 604 17.19 16.58 53.35
N HIS A 605 17.76 15.52 52.76
CA HIS A 605 18.18 15.55 51.36
C HIS A 605 16.96 15.68 50.43
N ILE A 606 15.92 14.86 50.62
CA ILE A 606 14.67 14.95 49.84
C ILE A 606 13.99 16.31 50.04
N ASP A 607 13.89 16.76 51.29
CA ASP A 607 13.27 18.04 51.67
C ASP A 607 13.97 19.24 51.00
N SER A 608 15.28 19.15 50.75
CA SER A 608 16.04 20.20 50.06
C SER A 608 15.54 20.48 48.63
N PHE A 609 15.05 19.45 47.93
CA PHE A 609 14.45 19.61 46.59
C PHE A 609 13.11 20.33 46.63
N THR A 610 12.35 20.22 47.72
CA THR A 610 11.00 20.83 47.83
C THR A 610 11.02 22.35 47.84
N ASN A 611 12.18 22.96 48.10
CA ASN A 611 12.36 24.41 48.08
C ASN A 611 12.46 25.01 46.67
N TYR A 612 12.59 24.18 45.64
CA TYR A 612 12.66 24.64 44.26
C TYR A 612 11.26 24.85 43.70
N ASP A 613 11.06 25.96 43.00
CA ASP A 613 9.74 26.34 42.47
C ASP A 613 9.13 25.26 41.60
N PHE A 614 9.87 24.40 40.91
CA PHE A 614 9.29 23.35 40.07
C PHE A 614 8.97 22.05 40.84
N ALA A 615 9.55 21.84 42.02
CA ALA A 615 9.47 20.57 42.73
C ALA A 615 8.06 20.24 43.25
N HIS A 616 7.21 21.25 43.52
CA HIS A 616 5.85 21.00 44.00
C HIS A 616 4.98 20.22 43.00
N LEU A 617 5.35 20.16 41.71
CA LEU A 617 4.69 19.26 40.74
C LEU A 617 4.82 17.78 41.15
N LEU A 618 5.98 17.38 41.69
CA LEU A 618 6.29 16.01 42.11
C LEU A 618 5.89 15.73 43.56
N PHE A 619 6.00 16.74 44.44
CA PHE A 619 5.85 16.54 45.88
C PHE A 619 4.47 16.99 46.37
N SER A 620 3.59 16.02 46.65
CA SER A 620 2.27 16.26 47.25
C SER A 620 2.13 15.66 48.65
N ASP A 621 1.11 16.11 49.38
CA ASP A 621 0.64 15.50 50.63
C ASP A 621 -0.42 14.42 50.41
N GLY A 622 -0.77 14.13 49.15
CA GLY A 622 -1.81 13.18 48.77
C GLY A 622 -3.24 13.72 48.81
N THR A 623 -3.44 15.04 48.93
CA THR A 623 -4.77 15.66 48.92
C THR A 623 -5.23 16.14 47.54
N VAL A 624 -4.38 15.98 46.52
CA VAL A 624 -4.63 16.42 45.14
C VAL A 624 -5.88 15.74 44.58
N LYS A 625 -6.85 16.54 44.12
CA LYS A 625 -8.12 16.05 43.55
C LYS A 625 -8.18 16.11 42.03
N ASN A 626 -7.41 17.01 41.42
CA ASN A 626 -7.34 17.14 39.97
C ASN A 626 -6.19 16.26 39.50
N THR A 627 -6.45 15.01 39.14
CA THR A 627 -5.44 14.14 38.52
C THR A 627 -5.49 14.28 37.00
N ILE A 628 -4.41 13.92 36.32
CA ILE A 628 -4.40 13.82 34.86
C ILE A 628 -5.34 12.66 34.47
N SER A 629 -6.60 12.98 34.15
CA SER A 629 -7.54 11.99 33.64
C SER A 629 -7.23 11.66 32.17
N LEU A 630 -7.34 10.38 31.84
CA LEU A 630 -7.21 9.82 30.49
C LEU A 630 -8.58 9.42 29.90
N ASP A 631 -9.67 9.88 30.52
CA ASP A 631 -11.03 9.56 30.06
C ASP A 631 -11.40 10.29 28.75
N ASN A 632 -10.70 11.40 28.48
CA ASN A 632 -10.80 12.18 27.25
C ASN A 632 -10.02 11.51 26.11
N GLN A 633 -10.53 11.61 24.88
CA GLN A 633 -9.84 11.02 23.73
C GLN A 633 -8.54 11.74 23.34
N LEU A 634 -8.41 13.06 23.55
CA LEU A 634 -7.20 13.81 23.23
C LEU A 634 -6.64 14.49 24.47
N ASN A 635 -5.46 14.07 24.92
CA ASN A 635 -4.80 14.60 26.09
C ASN A 635 -3.50 15.30 25.65
N ILE A 636 -3.27 16.51 26.15
CA ILE A 636 -2.12 17.34 25.82
C ILE A 636 -1.42 17.71 27.13
N ILE A 637 -0.16 17.32 27.25
CA ILE A 637 0.68 17.60 28.41
C ILE A 637 1.73 18.61 27.98
N GLN A 638 1.60 19.85 28.45
CA GLN A 638 2.53 20.92 28.12
C GLN A 638 3.67 20.95 29.15
N VAL A 639 4.90 20.97 28.66
CA VAL A 639 6.12 20.82 29.48
C VAL A 639 7.15 21.92 29.20
N ALA A 640 6.69 23.15 28.93
CA ALA A 640 7.54 24.25 28.46
C ALA A 640 8.68 24.64 29.40
N ASP A 641 8.55 24.35 30.69
CA ASP A 641 9.51 24.75 31.72
C ASP A 641 10.52 23.64 32.08
N LEU A 642 10.52 22.49 31.40
CA LEU A 642 11.51 21.43 31.65
C LEU A 642 12.89 21.81 31.09
N VAL A 643 13.89 21.86 31.97
CA VAL A 643 15.30 22.08 31.59
C VAL A 643 16.02 20.73 31.64
N LEU A 644 16.23 20.13 30.47
CA LEU A 644 16.88 18.84 30.34
C LEU A 644 18.40 18.99 30.17
N PRO A 645 19.20 18.05 30.71
CA PRO A 645 20.64 18.07 30.57
C PRO A 645 21.07 17.77 29.13
N ASP A 646 22.24 18.29 28.75
CA ASP A 646 22.87 17.94 27.48
C ASP A 646 23.23 16.45 27.41
N LYS A 647 23.27 15.91 26.19
CA LYS A 647 23.47 14.48 25.91
C LYS A 647 24.73 13.88 26.56
N ASP A 648 25.82 14.65 26.60
CA ASP A 648 27.13 14.19 27.07
C ASP A 648 27.38 14.51 28.56
N THR A 649 26.44 15.18 29.23
CA THR A 649 26.55 15.53 30.65
C THR A 649 26.40 14.27 31.50
N THR A 650 27.33 14.05 32.41
CA THR A 650 27.26 12.91 33.34
C THR A 650 26.31 13.20 34.50
N PHE A 651 25.73 12.16 35.10
CA PHE A 651 24.75 12.31 36.18
C PHE A 651 25.25 13.16 37.36
N ASP A 652 26.54 13.04 37.71
CA ASP A 652 27.15 13.80 38.80
C ASP A 652 27.30 15.31 38.49
N GLU A 653 27.16 15.70 37.23
CA GLU A 653 27.24 17.08 36.75
C GLU A 653 25.86 17.74 36.61
N TYR A 654 24.77 16.99 36.82
CA TYR A 654 23.42 17.53 36.69
C TYR A 654 23.16 18.59 37.77
N THR A 655 22.66 19.73 37.33
CA THR A 655 22.08 20.71 38.23
C THR A 655 20.82 20.16 38.89
N THR A 656 20.43 20.73 40.02
CA THR A 656 19.21 20.32 40.72
C THR A 656 17.95 20.48 39.86
N ILE A 657 17.93 21.48 38.97
CA ILE A 657 16.82 21.72 38.04
C ILE A 657 16.76 20.63 36.97
N GLU A 658 17.92 20.23 36.42
CA GLU A 658 18.00 19.12 35.46
C GLU A 658 17.59 17.79 36.10
N LEU A 659 18.03 17.50 37.33
CA LEU A 659 17.60 16.32 38.09
C LEU A 659 16.07 16.29 38.27
N LEU A 660 15.46 17.40 38.70
CA LEU A 660 14.01 17.48 38.84
C LEU A 660 13.29 17.32 37.49
N SER A 661 13.83 17.90 36.42
CA SER A 661 13.25 17.79 35.07
C SER A 661 13.30 16.35 34.55
N VAL A 662 14.42 15.65 34.74
CA VAL A 662 14.55 14.22 34.38
C VAL A 662 13.63 13.35 35.25
N ALA A 663 13.46 13.66 36.53
CA ALA A 663 12.50 12.96 37.39
C ALA A 663 11.06 13.11 36.88
N MET A 664 10.64 14.32 36.52
CA MET A 664 9.31 14.56 35.91
C MET A 664 9.16 13.82 34.59
N LEU A 665 10.21 13.80 33.77
CA LEU A 665 10.21 13.05 32.53
C LEU A 665 9.97 11.55 32.75
N ILE A 666 10.60 10.95 33.77
CA ILE A 666 10.38 9.55 34.16
C ILE A 666 8.91 9.34 34.53
N VAL A 667 8.30 10.25 35.29
CA VAL A 667 6.88 10.17 35.67
C VAL A 667 5.97 10.23 34.43
N ILE A 668 6.11 11.27 33.60
CA ILE A 668 5.28 11.49 32.41
C ILE A 668 5.35 10.29 31.47
N SER A 669 6.55 9.75 31.29
CA SER A 669 6.78 8.66 30.37
C SER A 669 6.32 7.30 30.94
N THR A 670 6.36 7.11 32.27
CA THR A 670 5.77 5.94 32.95
C THR A 670 4.24 6.00 32.88
N PHE A 671 3.67 7.19 33.03
CA PHE A 671 2.25 7.43 32.80
C PHE A 671 1.85 7.13 31.35
N ALA A 672 2.67 7.49 30.36
CA ALA A 672 2.44 7.11 28.96
C ALA A 672 2.47 5.59 28.75
N LEU A 673 3.29 4.85 29.51
CA LEU A 673 3.24 3.38 29.52
C LEU A 673 1.91 2.87 30.08
N ASP A 674 1.43 3.39 31.22
CA ASP A 674 0.14 2.99 31.79
C ASP A 674 -1.02 3.29 30.82
N PHE A 675 -0.98 4.46 30.19
CA PHE A 675 -1.95 4.87 29.16
C PHE A 675 -2.06 3.83 28.03
N ILE A 676 -0.93 3.36 27.46
CA ILE A 676 -1.00 2.36 26.40
C ILE A 676 -1.55 1.01 26.90
N HIS A 677 -1.33 0.65 28.16
CA HIS A 677 -1.79 -0.61 28.77
C HIS A 677 -3.28 -0.59 29.20
N SER A 678 -3.90 0.58 29.32
CA SER A 678 -5.26 0.72 29.87
C SER A 678 -6.34 -0.12 29.16
N ASP A 679 -6.63 0.13 27.87
CA ASP A 679 -7.60 -0.66 27.08
C ASP A 679 -7.07 -1.03 25.69
N ARG A 680 -6.68 -2.30 25.51
CA ARG A 680 -6.12 -2.79 24.24
C ARG A 680 -7.10 -2.75 23.05
N SER A 681 -8.40 -2.67 23.29
CA SER A 681 -9.40 -2.61 22.20
C SER A 681 -9.39 -1.28 21.46
N ILE A 682 -8.84 -0.23 22.08
CA ILE A 682 -8.76 1.12 21.56
C ILE A 682 -7.35 1.39 21.05
N PHE A 683 -7.24 1.93 19.83
CA PHE A 683 -5.95 2.36 19.28
C PHE A 683 -5.45 3.61 20.00
N LYS A 684 -4.19 3.63 20.42
CA LYS A 684 -3.61 4.76 21.16
C LYS A 684 -2.39 5.36 20.50
N ILE A 685 -2.21 6.65 20.68
CA ILE A 685 -1.03 7.39 20.21
C ILE A 685 -0.33 8.03 21.40
N VAL A 686 0.98 7.81 21.50
CA VAL A 686 1.87 8.63 22.33
C VAL A 686 2.70 9.47 21.38
N ASP A 687 2.42 10.77 21.34
CA ASP A 687 3.06 11.73 20.44
C ASP A 687 4.13 12.54 21.20
N LEU A 688 5.37 12.39 20.76
CA LEU A 688 6.56 13.02 21.32
C LEU A 688 7.00 14.15 20.39
N ASP A 689 6.48 15.36 20.63
CA ASP A 689 6.91 16.56 19.91
C ASP A 689 8.29 17.01 20.41
N GLU A 690 9.15 17.47 19.49
CA GLU A 690 10.59 17.67 19.74
C GLU A 690 11.27 16.46 20.42
N ALA A 691 11.03 15.27 19.86
CA ALA A 691 11.51 13.98 20.40
C ALA A 691 13.02 13.94 20.72
N TRP A 692 13.85 14.75 20.04
CA TRP A 692 15.29 14.80 20.29
C TRP A 692 15.63 15.14 21.75
N ALA A 693 14.86 16.03 22.39
CA ALA A 693 15.09 16.44 23.77
C ALA A 693 14.95 15.24 24.73
N PHE A 694 13.96 14.39 24.45
CA PHE A 694 13.68 13.16 25.20
C PHE A 694 14.71 12.07 24.91
N LEU A 695 15.11 11.91 23.64
CA LEU A 695 16.01 10.85 23.19
C LEU A 695 17.49 11.10 23.52
N ASN A 696 17.85 12.32 23.89
CA ASN A 696 19.21 12.69 24.30
C ASN A 696 19.52 12.32 25.76
N VAL A 697 18.51 12.15 26.61
CA VAL A 697 18.68 11.73 28.01
C VAL A 697 18.57 10.20 28.09
N ALA A 698 19.50 9.55 28.82
CA ALA A 698 19.57 8.09 28.90
C ALA A 698 18.27 7.42 29.39
N GLN A 699 17.61 8.04 30.37
CA GLN A 699 16.33 7.59 30.92
C GLN A 699 15.20 7.72 29.88
N GLY A 700 15.13 8.85 29.18
CA GLY A 700 14.14 9.11 28.14
C GLY A 700 14.29 8.18 26.93
N GLU A 701 15.52 7.90 26.51
CA GLU A 701 15.81 6.90 25.47
C GLU A 701 15.36 5.49 25.87
N THR A 702 15.73 5.04 27.07
CA THR A 702 15.37 3.70 27.56
C THR A 702 13.86 3.51 27.57
N LEU A 703 13.13 4.55 27.94
CA LEU A 703 11.69 4.53 28.07
C LEU A 703 10.96 4.64 26.73
N SER A 704 11.46 5.47 25.81
CA SER A 704 11.01 5.51 24.41
C SER A 704 11.13 4.13 23.74
N ASN A 705 12.24 3.42 23.99
CA ASN A 705 12.43 2.06 23.52
C ASN A 705 11.41 1.08 24.13
N LYS A 706 11.04 1.23 25.40
CA LYS A 706 9.97 0.42 26.04
C LYS A 706 8.61 0.70 25.41
N LEU A 707 8.25 1.96 25.20
CA LEU A 707 6.99 2.38 24.56
C LEU A 707 6.86 1.77 23.16
N VAL A 708 7.90 1.88 22.33
CA VAL A 708 7.89 1.33 20.96
C VAL A 708 7.73 -0.19 20.95
N ARG A 709 8.45 -0.90 21.85
CA ARG A 709 8.36 -2.36 21.95
C ARG A 709 7.00 -2.84 22.45
N ALA A 710 6.43 -2.16 23.45
CA ALA A 710 5.12 -2.49 24.01
C ALA A 710 3.97 -2.10 23.06
N GLY A 711 4.13 -1.01 22.31
CA GLY A 711 3.07 -0.40 21.51
C GLY A 711 2.38 -1.37 20.56
N ARG A 712 3.13 -2.19 19.82
CA ARG A 712 2.54 -3.22 18.94
C ARG A 712 1.60 -4.16 19.68
N ALA A 713 2.04 -4.69 20.83
CA ALA A 713 1.23 -5.61 21.60
C ALA A 713 -0.03 -4.91 22.12
N MET A 714 0.10 -3.65 22.52
CA MET A 714 -0.97 -2.86 23.15
C MET A 714 -1.84 -2.05 22.18
N ASN A 715 -1.70 -2.28 20.87
CA ASN A 715 -2.39 -1.50 19.83
C ASN A 715 -2.14 0.01 19.96
N ALA A 716 -0.88 0.39 20.16
CA ALA A 716 -0.47 1.78 20.33
C ALA A 716 0.72 2.16 19.41
N GLY A 717 0.61 3.33 18.78
CA GLY A 717 1.66 3.96 17.99
C GLY A 717 2.42 5.01 18.80
N VAL A 718 3.74 5.02 18.68
CA VAL A 718 4.60 6.07 19.26
C VAL A 718 5.07 6.96 18.12
N TYR A 719 4.72 8.24 18.17
CA TYR A 719 5.03 9.21 17.12
C TYR A 719 6.20 10.07 17.58
N PHE A 720 7.26 10.09 16.77
CA PHE A 720 8.46 10.87 17.02
C PHE A 720 8.50 12.04 16.04
N VAL A 721 8.35 13.26 16.55
CA VAL A 721 8.50 14.47 15.73
C VAL A 721 9.84 15.11 16.06
N THR A 722 10.75 15.12 15.08
CA THR A 722 12.08 15.70 15.25
C THR A 722 12.56 16.40 13.98
N GLN A 723 13.59 17.23 14.09
CA GLN A 723 14.20 17.89 12.94
C GLN A 723 15.21 16.99 12.22
N SER A 724 15.87 16.09 12.96
CA SER A 724 16.94 15.22 12.47
C SER A 724 16.51 13.75 12.49
N SER A 725 16.59 13.10 11.35
CA SER A 725 16.42 11.65 11.21
C SER A 725 17.49 10.86 11.96
N GLY A 726 18.62 11.50 12.27
CA GLY A 726 19.66 10.95 13.13
C GLY A 726 19.16 10.58 14.52
N ASP A 727 18.21 11.32 15.07
CA ASP A 727 17.72 11.10 16.44
C ASP A 727 16.94 9.78 16.57
N VAL A 728 16.24 9.40 15.50
CA VAL A 728 15.47 8.15 15.39
C VAL A 728 16.21 7.03 14.66
N SER A 729 17.47 7.29 14.26
CA SER A 729 18.28 6.37 13.44
C SER A 729 18.93 5.23 14.21
N LYS A 730 18.94 5.29 15.55
CA LYS A 730 19.51 4.27 16.41
C LYS A 730 18.89 2.91 16.08
N GLU A 731 19.71 1.87 15.99
CA GLU A 731 19.29 0.54 15.52
C GLU A 731 18.11 -0.04 16.32
N SER A 732 18.02 0.30 17.61
CA SER A 732 16.92 -0.10 18.50
C SER A 732 15.55 0.46 18.10
N LEU A 733 15.51 1.67 17.50
CA LEU A 733 14.29 2.35 17.06
C LEU A 733 14.05 2.16 15.56
N LYS A 734 15.10 2.23 14.73
CA LYS A 734 15.03 2.20 13.26
C LYS A 734 14.22 1.03 12.72
N ASN A 735 14.41 -0.18 13.28
CA ASN A 735 13.71 -1.39 12.81
C ASN A 735 12.25 -1.49 13.28
N ASN A 736 11.83 -0.61 14.21
CA ASN A 736 10.50 -0.61 14.81
C ASN A 736 9.65 0.61 14.37
N ILE A 737 10.17 1.45 13.48
CA ILE A 737 9.41 2.55 12.86
C ILE A 737 8.81 2.02 11.56
N GLY A 738 7.48 1.93 11.53
CA GLY A 738 6.73 1.40 10.39
C GLY A 738 6.33 2.44 9.35
N LEU A 739 6.09 3.68 9.80
CA LEU A 739 5.76 4.81 8.93
C LEU A 739 6.79 5.93 9.11
N LYS A 740 7.19 6.54 8.00
CA LYS A 740 8.16 7.64 8.01
C LYS A 740 7.66 8.74 7.10
N PHE A 741 7.57 9.94 7.65
CA PHE A 741 7.16 11.14 6.97
C PHE A 741 8.37 12.07 6.90
N ALA A 742 8.99 12.12 5.72
CA ALA A 742 10.13 12.97 5.45
C ALA A 742 9.67 14.28 4.79
N PHE A 743 9.88 15.39 5.48
CA PHE A 743 9.56 16.73 5.00
C PHE A 743 10.80 17.42 4.46
N ARG A 744 10.60 18.59 3.84
CA ARG A 744 11.68 19.41 3.29
C ARG A 744 12.84 19.54 4.29
N SER A 745 14.05 19.24 3.84
CA SER A 745 15.30 19.55 4.52
C SER A 745 16.20 20.34 3.58
N THR A 746 16.97 21.28 4.14
CA THR A 746 17.99 22.05 3.42
C THR A 746 19.40 21.53 3.71
N ASP A 747 19.54 20.61 4.66
CA ASP A 747 20.83 19.99 4.99
C ASP A 747 21.03 18.71 4.16
N THR A 748 22.05 18.72 3.31
CA THR A 748 22.41 17.60 2.45
C THR A 748 22.76 16.34 3.24
N ASN A 749 23.37 16.46 4.43
CA ASN A 749 23.67 15.30 5.27
C ASN A 749 22.39 14.67 5.80
N GLU A 750 21.44 15.50 6.24
CA GLU A 750 20.12 15.05 6.68
C GLU A 750 19.35 14.36 5.55
N ILE A 751 19.37 14.92 4.34
CA ILE A 751 18.78 14.29 3.15
C ILE A 751 19.42 12.92 2.89
N LYS A 752 20.76 12.82 2.93
CA LYS A 752 21.48 11.56 2.76
C LYS A 752 21.13 10.54 3.85
N LEU A 753 20.98 10.97 5.11
CA LEU A 753 20.58 10.10 6.20
C LEU A 753 19.17 9.54 6.00
N VAL A 754 18.20 10.38 5.64
CA VAL A 754 16.83 9.96 5.31
C VAL A 754 16.85 8.95 4.15
N LEU A 755 17.52 9.26 3.03
CA LEU A 755 17.58 8.37 1.87
C LEU A 755 18.24 7.01 2.19
N CYS A 756 19.31 7.02 2.98
CA CYS A 756 19.97 5.79 3.48
C CYS A 756 19.05 4.97 4.39
N GLN A 757 18.18 5.61 5.17
CA GLN A 757 17.18 4.91 5.99
C GLN A 757 16.06 4.30 5.16
N GLU A 758 15.72 4.90 4.02
CA GLU A 758 14.69 4.43 3.08
C GLU A 758 15.20 3.40 2.06
N LYS A 759 16.50 3.04 2.11
CA LYS A 759 17.15 2.17 1.11
C LYS A 759 16.98 2.66 -0.34
N VAL A 760 16.75 3.96 -0.52
CA VAL A 760 16.68 4.59 -1.85
C VAL A 760 18.11 4.74 -2.36
N GLN A 761 18.39 4.24 -3.57
CA GLN A 761 19.67 4.48 -4.21
C GLN A 761 19.82 5.99 -4.47
N VAL A 762 20.75 6.62 -3.75
CA VAL A 762 21.20 7.98 -4.07
C VAL A 762 21.99 7.85 -5.38
N LYS A 763 21.44 8.30 -6.51
CA LYS A 763 22.27 8.55 -7.70
C LYS A 763 23.35 9.53 -7.27
N HIS A 764 24.61 9.23 -7.59
CA HIS A 764 25.81 9.92 -7.10
C HIS A 764 25.99 11.39 -7.56
N GLU A 765 24.91 12.11 -7.84
CA GLU A 765 24.90 13.51 -8.27
C GLU A 765 24.05 14.36 -7.30
N LEU A 766 24.49 14.43 -6.05
CA LEU A 766 24.09 15.47 -5.08
C LEU A 766 25.33 16.14 -4.48
#